data_AF-A0A1F7U2N5-F1
#
_entry.id   AF-A0A1F7U2N5-F1
#
_cell.length_a   1.000
_cell.length_b   1.000
_cell.length_c   1.000
_cell.angle_alpha   90.00
_cell.angle_beta   90.00
_cell.angle_gamma   90.00
#
_symmetry.space_group_name_H-M   'P 1'
#
loop_
_entity.id
_entity.type
_entity.pdbx_description
1 polymer ?
#
loop_
_entity_poly.entity_id
_entity_poly.type
_entity_poly.pdbx_seq_one_letter_code
_entity_poly.pdbx_strand_id
1 'polypeptide(L)'
;MTRARNILLRKLAATGLVAAMLGASNPALGAVPSHQNPKIANFYLRWTVSEGEARELSKWDVVFLDMEVGSRTPDSIRLMRSLNPNIKILAYITASEIRTDAASLGAASPLRARLASRLAPEWYLSDASGNRRSFWAGTWILNVTDRAPLIGGKRWNDVLPEFVRDEIYSTGLWDGVVYDNAWENITFFAGTNVDLNRDGRAEGIREADEAWRSGLRTIYAKTRALLPAGALVTENDGPLYAPHVSGLLFENFPRNGWKTTLDKVASANSTTLTPRIVVVNSNTGNTGRREDYKRFRFGLASALLHDAYYSFDYGDQDHGQAWSYDEYGAVLGAALPGPVRVDSGPGVGVWRRDYEQGVVVANASAEPKTIRFRGEVERLRGTQDSTVNSGLITDEVTLDREEGIILLRPLGKIVGAAFRNGSMARVFNIDGRVARAGVFTFDRRAPSGAEVLVRDLGSDGVGETLIATSNALEVLDNGGRRIFKIFPYGQSFSGGVAAAVGDLDGDRRPEIVTVTARSGGARVRIHNSRGQLIRPEFAAYDPRFQGGASVAVGDLDGDGQGEIVIGAGPGGGPHVRVFDGNGNLKLSGFFAYDPRFRGGVRVAAGDLNGDGKAEIVTGAGPGGGPHVRVFDGGGRPQSGFFAFESTGRGGVEVGAADTNGDGISEVLAFSSDVFTVTP
;
A
#
# COMPACT_ATOMS: atom_id res chain seq x y z
N MET A 1 28.48 -67.59 -34.50
CA MET A 1 29.75 -67.16 -35.11
C MET A 1 29.54 -65.74 -35.61
N THR A 2 30.27 -64.68 -35.27
CA THR A 2 31.42 -64.49 -34.38
C THR A 2 31.48 -62.99 -34.09
N ARG A 3 31.52 -62.63 -32.80
CA ARG A 3 32.37 -61.62 -32.11
C ARG A 3 32.68 -60.32 -32.87
N ALA A 4 32.50 -59.16 -32.24
CA ALA A 4 33.46 -58.73 -31.22
C ALA A 4 32.82 -58.09 -29.97
N ARG A 5 33.37 -58.49 -28.82
CA ARG A 5 33.07 -58.10 -27.44
C ARG A 5 33.92 -56.88 -27.04
N ASN A 6 33.27 -55.98 -26.30
CA ASN A 6 33.68 -55.40 -25.02
C ASN A 6 35.17 -55.11 -24.76
N ILE A 7 35.44 -53.82 -24.55
CA ILE A 7 36.29 -53.35 -23.45
C ILE A 7 35.42 -52.44 -22.57
N LEU A 8 35.44 -52.70 -21.26
CA LEU A 8 34.59 -52.14 -20.23
C LEU A 8 35.41 -51.18 -19.35
N LEU A 9 34.81 -50.04 -18.97
CA LEU A 9 35.06 -49.19 -17.79
C LEU A 9 36.39 -48.41 -17.67
N ARG A 10 36.28 -47.07 -17.68
CA ARG A 10 36.33 -46.23 -16.46
C ARG A 10 36.10 -44.73 -16.73
N LYS A 11 35.19 -44.18 -15.91
CA LYS A 11 35.03 -42.77 -15.45
C LYS A 11 34.26 -41.77 -16.33
N LEU A 12 33.07 -41.40 -15.81
CA LEU A 12 32.49 -40.04 -15.60
C LEU A 12 32.53 -39.10 -16.81
N ALA A 13 31.51 -38.39 -17.26
CA ALA A 13 30.23 -37.86 -16.77
C ALA A 13 29.94 -36.75 -17.82
N ALA A 14 28.77 -36.27 -18.21
CA ALA A 14 27.39 -36.39 -17.80
C ALA A 14 26.57 -35.92 -19.02
N THR A 15 25.46 -36.58 -19.31
CA THR A 15 24.34 -35.96 -20.05
C THR A 15 23.11 -36.81 -19.78
N GLY A 16 22.64 -36.68 -18.53
CA GLY A 16 21.38 -37.26 -18.07
C GLY A 16 20.25 -36.30 -18.39
N LEU A 17 19.31 -36.82 -19.17
CA LEU A 17 17.88 -36.49 -19.20
C LEU A 17 17.38 -35.76 -17.93
N VAL A 18 17.14 -34.44 -18.02
CA VAL A 18 16.22 -33.71 -17.13
C VAL A 18 15.55 -32.63 -17.97
N ALA A 19 14.38 -32.95 -18.51
CA ALA A 19 13.47 -32.00 -19.15
C ALA A 19 12.07 -32.23 -18.57
N ALA A 20 11.95 -31.99 -17.27
CA ALA A 20 10.71 -31.77 -16.52
C ALA A 20 11.13 -31.31 -15.11
N MET A 21 10.46 -30.28 -14.60
CA MET A 21 10.81 -29.48 -13.40
C MET A 21 11.76 -28.30 -13.66
N LEU A 22 11.16 -27.17 -14.04
CA LEU A 22 11.48 -25.83 -13.52
C LEU A 22 10.23 -24.95 -13.79
N GLY A 23 9.09 -25.43 -13.29
CA GLY A 23 7.92 -24.61 -13.00
C GLY A 23 7.88 -24.40 -11.49
N ALA A 24 8.93 -23.78 -10.93
CA ALA A 24 8.83 -23.24 -9.59
C ALA A 24 7.93 -22.01 -9.73
N SER A 25 6.64 -22.19 -9.46
CA SER A 25 5.81 -21.09 -8.99
C SER A 25 6.59 -20.38 -7.91
N ASN A 26 6.97 -19.13 -8.16
CA ASN A 26 7.46 -18.24 -7.12
C ASN A 26 6.53 -18.42 -5.90
N PRO A 27 7.07 -18.61 -4.69
CA PRO A 27 6.24 -18.35 -3.52
C PRO A 27 5.81 -16.89 -3.70
N ALA A 28 4.50 -16.68 -3.77
CA ALA A 28 3.95 -15.35 -3.68
C ALA A 28 4.44 -14.82 -2.32
N LEU A 29 5.51 -14.02 -2.35
CA LEU A 29 5.69 -12.94 -1.38
C LEU A 29 4.31 -12.33 -1.22
N GLY A 30 3.81 -12.33 0.02
CA GLY A 30 2.46 -11.91 0.36
C GLY A 30 2.05 -10.75 -0.53
N ALA A 31 0.94 -10.92 -1.24
CA ALA A 31 0.43 -9.85 -2.07
C ALA A 31 0.21 -8.67 -1.14
N VAL A 32 1.13 -7.69 -1.16
CA VAL A 32 0.91 -6.37 -0.60
C VAL A 32 -0.46 -5.97 -1.14
N PRO A 33 -1.47 -5.74 -0.29
CA PRO A 33 -2.78 -5.37 -0.75
C PRO A 33 -2.61 -4.23 -1.74
N SER A 34 -3.36 -4.30 -2.86
CA SER A 34 -3.34 -3.23 -3.84
C SER A 34 -3.59 -1.91 -3.11
N HIS A 35 -2.57 -1.08 -2.94
CA HIS A 35 -2.66 0.16 -2.17
C HIS A 35 -3.86 0.97 -2.67
N GLN A 36 -4.90 1.08 -1.84
CA GLN A 36 -6.13 1.80 -2.20
C GLN A 36 -6.15 3.14 -1.47
N ASN A 37 -5.63 4.16 -2.17
CA ASN A 37 -5.67 5.58 -1.83
C ASN A 37 -5.24 5.98 -0.39
N PRO A 38 -4.26 6.88 -0.24
CA PRO A 38 -3.76 7.76 -1.29
C PRO A 38 -2.74 7.09 -2.20
N LYS A 39 -2.89 7.32 -3.51
CA LYS A 39 -1.87 6.95 -4.49
C LYS A 39 -0.70 7.92 -4.38
N ILE A 40 0.49 7.43 -4.12
CA ILE A 40 1.66 8.28 -3.84
C ILE A 40 2.76 8.07 -4.88
N ALA A 41 3.38 9.17 -5.28
CA ALA A 41 4.53 9.20 -6.17
C ALA A 41 5.71 9.95 -5.52
N ASN A 42 6.93 9.65 -5.96
CA ASN A 42 8.13 10.36 -5.52
C ASN A 42 9.04 10.71 -6.70
N PHE A 43 9.57 11.92 -6.67
CA PHE A 43 10.67 12.33 -7.53
C PHE A 43 11.96 12.20 -6.75
N TYR A 44 12.84 11.34 -7.27
CA TYR A 44 14.15 11.16 -6.70
C TYR A 44 15.21 11.24 -7.80
N LEU A 45 15.61 12.48 -8.14
CA LEU A 45 16.44 12.78 -9.31
C LEU A 45 17.95 12.85 -9.01
N ARG A 46 18.39 12.31 -7.88
CA ARG A 46 19.84 12.09 -7.67
C ARG A 46 20.32 10.95 -8.57
N TRP A 47 21.58 11.04 -9.00
CA TRP A 47 22.18 10.05 -9.92
C TRP A 47 22.51 8.71 -9.25
N THR A 48 22.40 8.62 -7.93
CA THR A 48 22.64 7.40 -7.14
C THR A 48 21.61 7.30 -6.04
N VAL A 49 21.23 6.07 -5.69
CA VAL A 49 20.34 5.76 -4.58
C VAL A 49 21.07 4.81 -3.64
N SER A 50 21.23 5.16 -2.37
CA SER A 50 21.81 4.26 -1.35
C SER A 50 20.83 3.14 -0.96
N GLU A 51 21.30 2.11 -0.27
CA GLU A 51 20.42 1.03 0.22
C GLU A 51 19.31 1.56 1.14
N GLY A 52 19.65 2.48 2.06
CA GLY A 52 18.67 3.08 2.97
C GLY A 52 17.61 3.90 2.23
N GLU A 53 18.02 4.66 1.21
CA GLU A 53 17.09 5.41 0.36
C GLU A 53 16.22 4.48 -0.48
N ALA A 54 16.76 3.36 -0.98
CA ALA A 54 15.98 2.35 -1.70
C ALA A 54 14.90 1.71 -0.81
N ARG A 55 15.22 1.40 0.46
CA ARG A 55 14.24 0.90 1.44
C ARG A 55 13.17 1.93 1.78
N GLU A 56 13.50 3.21 1.73
CA GLU A 56 12.50 4.26 1.94
C GLU A 56 11.62 4.43 0.71
N LEU A 57 12.23 4.60 -0.46
CA LEU A 57 11.54 4.78 -1.74
C LEU A 57 10.65 3.58 -2.12
N SER A 58 10.92 2.38 -1.61
CA SER A 58 10.04 1.22 -1.84
C SER A 58 8.64 1.38 -1.26
N LYS A 59 8.41 2.36 -0.37
CA LYS A 59 7.08 2.65 0.20
C LYS A 59 6.14 3.36 -0.77
N TRP A 60 6.63 3.91 -1.88
CA TRP A 60 5.81 4.61 -2.86
C TRP A 60 5.23 3.68 -3.91
N ASP A 61 4.08 4.07 -4.49
CA ASP A 61 3.48 3.34 -5.61
C ASP A 61 4.22 3.58 -6.92
N VAL A 62 4.71 4.82 -7.12
CA VAL A 62 5.43 5.26 -8.32
C VAL A 62 6.67 6.06 -7.91
N VAL A 63 7.83 5.74 -8.50
CA VAL A 63 9.05 6.50 -8.30
C VAL A 63 9.66 6.87 -9.64
N PHE A 64 9.95 8.16 -9.81
CA PHE A 64 10.69 8.71 -10.94
C PHE A 64 12.15 8.86 -10.52
N LEU A 65 13.04 8.12 -11.17
CA LEU A 65 14.48 8.16 -10.89
C LEU A 65 15.22 8.74 -12.07
N ASP A 66 16.28 9.50 -11.80
CA ASP A 66 17.23 9.86 -12.86
C ASP A 66 17.74 8.60 -13.56
N MET A 67 17.80 8.60 -14.89
CA MET A 67 18.21 7.42 -15.66
C MET A 67 19.57 6.86 -15.22
N GLU A 68 20.48 7.70 -14.70
CA GLU A 68 21.79 7.28 -14.25
C GLU A 68 21.76 6.25 -13.12
N VAL A 69 20.70 6.22 -12.30
CA VAL A 69 20.53 5.23 -11.22
C VAL A 69 20.60 3.81 -11.77
N GLY A 70 20.04 3.55 -12.95
CA GLY A 70 20.08 2.24 -13.60
C GLY A 70 21.46 1.77 -14.03
N SER A 71 22.43 2.69 -14.13
CA SER A 71 23.83 2.36 -14.44
C SER A 71 24.76 2.45 -13.23
N ARG A 72 24.47 3.34 -12.28
CA ARG A 72 25.35 3.65 -11.15
C ARG A 72 25.03 2.84 -9.91
N THR A 73 23.73 2.62 -9.64
CA THR A 73 23.26 1.87 -8.46
C THR A 73 22.06 0.98 -8.84
N PRO A 74 22.21 0.05 -9.80
CA PRO A 74 21.10 -0.80 -10.26
C PRO A 74 20.55 -1.74 -9.17
N ASP A 75 21.38 -2.13 -8.21
CA ASP A 75 20.95 -2.97 -7.08
C ASP A 75 19.92 -2.27 -6.19
N SER A 76 19.93 -0.94 -6.14
CA SER A 76 18.93 -0.15 -5.42
C SER A 76 17.54 -0.30 -6.05
N ILE A 77 17.46 -0.35 -7.39
CA ILE A 77 16.20 -0.61 -8.12
C ILE A 77 15.71 -2.03 -7.85
N ARG A 78 16.63 -3.01 -7.86
CA ARG A 78 16.29 -4.42 -7.55
C ARG A 78 15.79 -4.58 -6.12
N LEU A 79 16.43 -3.90 -5.16
CA LEU A 79 16.01 -3.90 -3.77
C LEU A 79 14.61 -3.30 -3.62
N MET A 80 14.36 -2.14 -4.22
CA MET A 80 13.01 -1.53 -4.22
C MET A 80 11.95 -2.51 -4.71
N ARG A 81 12.18 -3.20 -5.83
CA ARG A 81 11.25 -4.21 -6.36
C ARG A 81 11.09 -5.43 -5.46
N SER A 82 12.15 -5.85 -4.77
CA SER A 82 12.07 -6.99 -3.84
C SER A 82 11.22 -6.67 -2.60
N LEU A 83 11.24 -5.40 -2.15
CA LEU A 83 10.48 -4.93 -1.00
C LEU A 83 9.05 -4.53 -1.37
N ASN A 84 8.86 -4.01 -2.58
CA ASN A 84 7.55 -3.68 -3.14
C ASN A 84 7.47 -4.20 -4.58
N PRO A 85 6.94 -5.43 -4.79
CA PRO A 85 6.81 -6.01 -6.13
C PRO A 85 5.85 -5.22 -7.05
N ASN A 86 4.98 -4.39 -6.49
CA ASN A 86 3.98 -3.63 -7.23
C ASN A 86 4.47 -2.23 -7.66
N ILE A 87 5.59 -1.75 -7.11
CA ILE A 87 6.15 -0.43 -7.42
C ILE A 87 6.34 -0.23 -8.92
N LYS A 88 6.03 0.99 -9.40
CA LYS A 88 6.38 1.44 -10.75
C LYS A 88 7.58 2.36 -10.71
N ILE A 89 8.62 2.00 -11.45
CA ILE A 89 9.88 2.75 -11.49
C ILE A 89 10.10 3.23 -12.92
N LEU A 90 10.04 4.54 -13.14
CA LEU A 90 10.20 5.16 -14.46
C LEU A 90 11.52 5.92 -14.53
N ALA A 91 12.21 5.79 -15.66
CA ALA A 91 13.42 6.56 -15.93
C ALA A 91 13.05 7.98 -16.32
N TYR A 92 13.62 8.96 -15.62
CA TYR A 92 13.50 10.37 -15.93
C TYR A 92 14.52 10.78 -16.98
N ILE A 93 14.02 11.26 -18.13
CA ILE A 93 14.82 11.66 -19.29
C ILE A 93 14.21 12.90 -19.91
N THR A 94 15.03 13.90 -20.25
CA THR A 94 14.59 15.08 -20.98
C THR A 94 14.33 14.75 -22.46
N ALA A 95 13.18 15.16 -23.00
CA ALA A 95 12.81 14.91 -24.39
C ALA A 95 13.57 15.78 -25.39
N SER A 96 13.84 17.03 -25.00
CA SER A 96 14.25 18.09 -25.92
C SER A 96 15.45 18.90 -25.43
N GLU A 97 16.15 18.42 -24.40
CA GLU A 97 17.23 19.18 -23.79
C GLU A 97 18.38 18.28 -23.35
N ILE A 98 19.60 18.78 -23.44
CA ILE A 98 20.79 18.05 -22.99
C ILE A 98 21.81 19.01 -22.37
N ARG A 99 22.53 18.54 -21.35
CA ARG A 99 23.64 19.31 -20.76
C ARG A 99 24.76 19.56 -21.76
N THR A 100 25.38 20.74 -21.69
CA THR A 100 26.51 21.11 -22.56
C THR A 100 27.75 20.26 -22.32
N ASP A 101 27.90 19.72 -21.11
CA ASP A 101 29.03 18.87 -20.69
C ASP A 101 28.76 17.36 -20.84
N ALA A 102 27.60 16.95 -21.34
CA ALA A 102 27.14 15.56 -21.32
C ALA A 102 28.16 14.55 -21.89
N ALA A 103 28.80 14.88 -23.01
CA ALA A 103 29.81 14.02 -23.64
C ALA A 103 31.09 13.84 -22.80
N SER A 104 31.41 14.81 -21.94
CA SER A 104 32.62 14.82 -21.12
C SER A 104 32.46 14.17 -19.73
N LEU A 105 31.21 13.87 -19.32
CA LEU A 105 30.93 13.30 -18.00
C LEU A 105 31.47 11.87 -17.83
N GLY A 106 31.65 11.12 -18.91
CA GLY A 106 32.26 9.78 -18.88
C GLY A 106 31.63 8.87 -17.81
N ALA A 107 32.45 8.31 -16.92
CA ALA A 107 32.00 7.42 -15.85
C ALA A 107 31.16 8.11 -14.75
N ALA A 108 31.14 9.45 -14.69
CA ALA A 108 30.29 10.17 -13.75
C ALA A 108 28.81 10.14 -14.17
N SER A 109 28.52 10.13 -15.47
CA SER A 109 27.17 10.09 -16.04
C SER A 109 27.16 9.29 -17.34
N PRO A 110 27.38 7.96 -17.26
CA PRO A 110 27.62 7.12 -18.44
C PRO A 110 26.44 7.08 -19.41
N LEU A 111 25.18 7.14 -18.94
CA LEU A 111 24.03 7.13 -19.84
C LEU A 111 23.89 8.45 -20.60
N ARG A 112 24.10 9.61 -19.95
CA ARG A 112 24.15 10.91 -20.63
C ARG A 112 25.31 11.01 -21.61
N ALA A 113 26.48 10.47 -21.26
CA ALA A 113 27.62 10.44 -22.18
C ALA A 113 27.33 9.59 -23.43
N ARG A 114 26.67 8.43 -23.26
CA ARG A 114 26.21 7.59 -24.38
C ARG A 114 25.08 8.22 -25.19
N LEU A 115 24.18 8.97 -24.56
CA LEU A 115 23.15 9.72 -25.28
C LEU A 115 23.79 10.82 -26.14
N ALA A 116 24.73 11.58 -25.56
CA ALA A 116 25.45 12.64 -26.25
C ALA A 116 26.29 12.12 -27.43
N SER A 117 26.88 10.93 -27.34
CA SER A 117 27.64 10.34 -28.46
C SER A 117 26.78 9.95 -29.66
N ARG A 118 25.45 9.89 -29.50
CA ARG A 118 24.49 9.63 -30.58
C ARG A 118 24.01 10.92 -31.27
N LEU A 119 24.38 12.11 -30.78
CA LEU A 119 23.89 13.39 -31.31
C LEU A 119 24.67 13.85 -32.55
N ALA A 120 23.93 14.30 -33.56
CA ALA A 120 24.47 15.06 -34.68
C ALA A 120 24.46 16.57 -34.36
N PRO A 121 25.50 17.34 -34.74
CA PRO A 121 25.52 18.81 -34.59
C PRO A 121 24.32 19.52 -35.22
N GLU A 122 23.68 18.89 -36.20
CA GLU A 122 22.51 19.37 -36.94
C GLU A 122 21.21 19.34 -36.14
N TRP A 123 21.15 18.55 -35.08
CA TRP A 123 19.93 18.40 -34.27
C TRP A 123 19.86 19.36 -33.09
N TYR A 124 20.89 20.16 -32.83
CA TYR A 124 20.73 21.30 -31.91
C TYR A 124 19.79 22.33 -32.52
N LEU A 125 18.80 22.78 -31.76
CA LEU A 125 17.91 23.85 -32.20
C LEU A 125 18.73 25.13 -32.38
N SER A 126 18.57 25.81 -33.52
CA SER A 126 19.26 27.05 -33.86
C SER A 126 18.30 28.18 -34.17
N ASP A 127 18.78 29.41 -34.09
CA ASP A 127 18.14 30.54 -34.76
C ASP A 127 18.55 30.64 -36.24
N ALA A 128 17.92 31.55 -36.98
CA ALA A 128 18.21 31.79 -38.40
C ALA A 128 19.67 32.20 -38.70
N SER A 129 20.41 32.64 -37.67
CA SER A 129 21.85 32.97 -37.77
C SER A 129 22.74 31.77 -37.45
N GLY A 130 22.17 30.61 -37.12
CA GLY A 130 22.88 29.39 -36.75
C GLY A 130 23.30 29.30 -35.28
N ASN A 131 22.89 30.24 -34.42
CA ASN A 131 23.22 30.18 -32.99
C ASN A 131 22.34 29.17 -32.28
N ARG A 132 22.93 28.32 -31.44
CA ARG A 132 22.18 27.34 -30.65
C ARG A 132 21.26 28.01 -29.64
N ARG A 133 20.09 27.41 -29.42
CA ARG A 133 19.11 27.85 -28.43
C ARG A 133 19.28 27.08 -27.12
N SER A 134 19.03 27.78 -26.01
CA SER A 134 19.09 27.27 -24.64
C SER A 134 18.00 27.95 -23.83
N PHE A 135 17.40 27.22 -22.87
CA PHE A 135 16.46 27.79 -21.92
C PHE A 135 17.09 27.89 -20.53
N TRP A 136 17.80 26.83 -20.10
CA TRP A 136 18.56 26.80 -18.85
C TRP A 136 20.06 26.97 -19.07
N ALA A 137 20.72 27.71 -18.17
CA ALA A 137 22.17 27.84 -18.22
C ALA A 137 22.84 26.46 -18.14
N GLY A 138 23.75 26.17 -19.08
CA GLY A 138 24.47 24.89 -19.12
C GLY A 138 23.77 23.78 -19.90
N THR A 139 22.71 24.09 -20.67
CA THR A 139 22.04 23.12 -21.55
C THR A 139 21.87 23.63 -22.98
N TRP A 140 21.60 22.70 -23.90
CA TRP A 140 21.19 22.97 -25.28
C TRP A 140 19.84 22.34 -25.57
N ILE A 141 19.01 23.07 -26.33
CA ILE A 141 17.74 22.54 -26.84
C ILE A 141 18.01 21.69 -28.09
N LEU A 142 17.35 20.53 -28.16
CA LEU A 142 17.38 19.59 -29.27
C LEU A 142 16.11 19.74 -30.12
N ASN A 143 16.30 19.74 -31.43
CA ASN A 143 15.23 19.87 -32.40
C ASN A 143 14.49 18.52 -32.55
N VAL A 144 13.36 18.38 -31.84
CA VAL A 144 12.50 17.18 -31.87
C VAL A 144 11.66 17.07 -33.14
N THR A 145 11.68 18.06 -34.02
CA THR A 145 10.73 18.18 -35.13
C THR A 145 11.12 17.31 -36.32
N ASP A 146 10.13 16.95 -37.14
CA ASP A 146 10.36 16.30 -38.44
C ASP A 146 10.95 17.26 -39.50
N ARG A 147 11.11 18.55 -39.16
CA ARG A 147 11.83 19.53 -39.98
C ARG A 147 13.34 19.48 -39.76
N ALA A 148 13.81 18.90 -38.65
CA ALA A 148 15.23 18.76 -38.38
C ALA A 148 15.96 18.03 -39.53
N PRO A 149 17.22 18.40 -39.84
CA PRO A 149 18.01 17.72 -40.86
C PRO A 149 18.13 16.22 -40.61
N LEU A 150 18.00 15.42 -41.67
CA LEU A 150 18.13 13.98 -41.62
C LEU A 150 19.61 13.60 -41.69
N ILE A 151 20.16 13.06 -40.60
CA ILE A 151 21.57 12.65 -40.53
C ILE A 151 21.62 11.13 -40.38
N GLY A 152 22.29 10.45 -41.33
CA GLY A 152 22.34 8.99 -41.34
C GLY A 152 20.97 8.32 -41.43
N GLY A 153 19.98 8.99 -42.04
CA GLY A 153 18.60 8.48 -42.14
C GLY A 153 17.74 8.68 -40.89
N LYS A 154 18.23 9.40 -39.88
CA LYS A 154 17.54 9.62 -38.60
C LYS A 154 17.45 11.09 -38.23
N ARG A 155 16.53 11.39 -37.31
CA ARG A 155 16.42 12.65 -36.56
C ARG A 155 16.52 12.37 -35.06
N TRP A 156 16.58 13.43 -34.26
CA TRP A 156 16.54 13.29 -32.80
C TRP A 156 15.29 12.52 -32.32
N ASN A 157 14.14 12.77 -32.95
CA ASN A 157 12.91 12.05 -32.64
C ASN A 157 12.89 10.57 -33.09
N ASP A 158 13.95 10.06 -33.72
CA ASP A 158 14.23 8.63 -33.89
C ASP A 158 15.19 8.12 -32.80
N VAL A 159 16.26 8.88 -32.56
CA VAL A 159 17.40 8.48 -31.72
C VAL A 159 17.01 8.35 -30.26
N LEU A 160 16.19 9.27 -29.74
CA LEU A 160 15.77 9.22 -28.33
C LEU A 160 14.91 7.99 -28.01
N PRO A 161 13.83 7.68 -28.76
CA PRO A 161 13.09 6.42 -28.60
C PRO A 161 13.96 5.16 -28.66
N GLU A 162 14.91 5.11 -29.60
CA GLU A 162 15.85 3.99 -29.71
C GLU A 162 16.79 3.89 -28.51
N PHE A 163 17.29 5.01 -28.00
CA PHE A 163 18.07 5.04 -26.77
C PHE A 163 17.27 4.51 -25.58
N VAL A 164 16.01 4.91 -25.43
CA VAL A 164 15.13 4.40 -24.37
C VAL A 164 14.95 2.88 -24.50
N ARG A 165 14.74 2.35 -25.70
CA ARG A 165 14.70 0.90 -25.90
C ARG A 165 16.03 0.23 -25.52
N ASP A 166 17.14 0.73 -26.07
CA ASP A 166 18.44 0.04 -26.06
C ASP A 166 19.17 0.12 -24.73
N GLU A 167 19.07 1.24 -24.02
CA GLU A 167 19.92 1.56 -22.86
C GLU A 167 19.13 1.62 -21.56
N ILE A 168 17.81 1.84 -21.64
CA ILE A 168 16.94 1.95 -20.48
C ILE A 168 16.11 0.67 -20.35
N TYR A 169 15.15 0.46 -21.24
CA TYR A 169 14.17 -0.60 -21.11
C TYR A 169 14.79 -2.01 -21.22
N SER A 170 15.79 -2.19 -22.10
CA SER A 170 16.50 -3.48 -22.29
C SER A 170 17.16 -4.03 -21.01
N THR A 171 17.44 -3.18 -20.02
CA THR A 171 18.07 -3.57 -18.75
C THR A 171 17.16 -4.42 -17.85
N GLY A 172 15.84 -4.39 -18.10
CA GLY A 172 14.84 -5.03 -17.25
C GLY A 172 14.62 -4.34 -15.89
N LEU A 173 15.22 -3.17 -15.67
CA LEU A 173 15.11 -2.43 -14.39
C LEU A 173 13.87 -1.53 -14.32
N TRP A 174 13.36 -1.08 -15.47
CA TRP A 174 12.39 0.02 -15.57
C TRP A 174 11.03 -0.45 -16.07
N ASP A 175 9.94 0.11 -15.52
CA ASP A 175 8.58 -0.09 -16.04
C ASP A 175 8.28 0.83 -17.24
N GLY A 176 9.11 1.85 -17.45
CA GLY A 176 8.88 2.85 -18.48
C GLY A 176 9.79 4.07 -18.38
N VAL A 177 9.37 5.14 -19.05
CA VAL A 177 10.06 6.42 -19.14
C VAL A 177 9.11 7.58 -18.86
N VAL A 178 9.59 8.60 -18.16
CA VAL A 178 8.98 9.93 -18.13
C VAL A 178 9.85 10.86 -18.98
N TYR A 179 9.21 11.47 -19.98
CA TYR A 179 9.80 12.49 -20.81
C TYR A 179 9.56 13.87 -20.22
N ASP A 180 10.62 14.45 -19.68
CA ASP A 180 10.64 15.81 -19.17
C ASP A 180 10.92 16.85 -20.28
N ASN A 181 10.67 18.12 -20.01
CA ASN A 181 10.74 19.24 -20.96
C ASN A 181 9.83 19.01 -22.19
N ALA A 182 8.69 18.35 -21.98
CA ALA A 182 7.73 17.99 -23.00
C ALA A 182 6.79 19.15 -23.43
N TRP A 183 7.26 20.40 -23.34
CA TRP A 183 6.42 21.59 -23.48
C TRP A 183 5.75 21.71 -24.85
N GLU A 184 4.49 22.14 -24.84
CA GLU A 184 3.61 22.24 -26.00
C GLU A 184 4.05 23.27 -27.04
N ASN A 185 4.71 24.37 -26.66
CA ASN A 185 5.02 25.48 -27.57
C ASN A 185 6.50 25.83 -27.49
N ILE A 186 7.22 25.63 -28.59
CA ILE A 186 8.66 25.94 -28.67
C ILE A 186 8.92 27.43 -28.54
N THR A 187 8.01 28.26 -29.03
CA THR A 187 8.19 29.72 -29.02
C THR A 187 8.16 30.34 -27.63
N PHE A 188 7.57 29.64 -26.64
CA PHE A 188 7.53 30.05 -25.24
C PHE A 188 8.93 30.07 -24.60
N PHE A 189 9.75 29.05 -24.85
CA PHE A 189 11.05 28.88 -24.18
C PHE A 189 12.25 29.08 -25.11
N ALA A 190 12.11 28.84 -26.41
CA ALA A 190 13.17 29.06 -27.39
C ALA A 190 13.10 30.45 -28.06
N GLY A 191 11.98 31.16 -27.92
CA GLY A 191 11.72 32.44 -28.60
C GLY A 191 11.18 32.27 -30.03
N THR A 192 10.97 33.38 -30.74
CA THR A 192 10.31 33.39 -32.07
C THR A 192 11.26 33.27 -33.26
N ASN A 193 12.57 33.40 -33.03
CA ASN A 193 13.60 33.28 -34.08
C ASN A 193 14.20 31.86 -34.04
N VAL A 194 13.38 30.85 -34.32
CA VAL A 194 13.80 29.45 -34.42
C VAL A 194 13.88 29.06 -35.89
N ASP A 195 14.95 28.37 -36.27
CA ASP A 195 15.17 27.79 -37.60
C ASP A 195 15.28 26.27 -37.44
N LEU A 196 14.19 25.56 -37.74
CA LEU A 196 14.04 24.13 -37.54
C LEU A 196 14.71 23.31 -38.65
N ASN A 197 14.84 23.84 -39.86
CA ASN A 197 15.37 23.09 -41.01
C ASN A 197 16.80 23.51 -41.42
N ARG A 198 17.34 24.57 -40.80
CA ARG A 198 18.65 25.19 -41.06
C ARG A 198 18.79 25.79 -42.45
N ASP A 199 17.74 26.38 -42.99
CA ASP A 199 17.77 27.09 -44.27
C ASP A 199 18.16 28.58 -44.14
N GLY A 200 18.45 29.04 -42.92
CA GLY A 200 18.82 30.42 -42.63
C GLY A 200 17.62 31.36 -42.50
N ARG A 201 16.40 30.82 -42.37
CA ARG A 201 15.17 31.58 -42.14
C ARG A 201 14.42 30.97 -40.96
N ALA A 202 13.90 31.84 -40.10
CA ALA A 202 13.07 31.38 -38.99
C ALA A 202 11.68 30.97 -39.48
N GLU A 203 11.13 29.91 -38.89
CA GLU A 203 9.74 29.51 -39.12
C GLU A 203 8.75 30.54 -38.54
N GLY A 204 7.56 30.58 -39.13
CA GLY A 204 6.45 31.32 -38.53
C GLY A 204 6.05 30.73 -37.18
N ILE A 205 5.63 31.56 -36.23
CA ILE A 205 5.28 31.16 -34.84
C ILE A 205 4.39 29.91 -34.80
N ARG A 206 3.28 29.91 -35.57
CA ARG A 206 2.34 28.78 -35.59
C ARG A 206 2.96 27.52 -36.19
N GLU A 207 3.75 27.67 -37.25
CA GLU A 207 4.42 26.55 -37.90
C GLU A 207 5.45 25.92 -36.95
N ALA A 208 6.23 26.73 -36.24
CA ALA A 208 7.21 26.27 -35.28
C ALA A 208 6.56 25.47 -34.13
N ASP A 209 5.50 26.01 -33.52
CA ASP A 209 4.78 25.34 -32.44
C ASP A 209 4.06 24.05 -32.91
N GLU A 210 3.45 24.06 -34.10
CA GLU A 210 2.82 22.86 -34.68
C GLU A 210 3.83 21.76 -35.00
N ALA A 211 4.97 22.12 -35.59
CA ALA A 211 6.05 21.20 -35.90
C ALA A 211 6.67 20.61 -34.62
N TRP A 212 6.80 21.42 -33.56
CA TRP A 212 7.25 20.97 -32.24
C TRP A 212 6.32 19.92 -31.63
N ARG A 213 5.02 20.22 -31.58
CA ARG A 213 4.00 19.28 -31.07
C ARG A 213 3.98 17.98 -31.87
N SER A 214 4.11 18.08 -33.19
CA SER A 214 4.21 16.90 -34.05
C SER A 214 5.44 16.06 -33.72
N GLY A 215 6.59 16.71 -33.53
CA GLY A 215 7.84 16.05 -33.14
C GLY A 215 7.76 15.29 -31.81
N LEU A 216 7.15 15.89 -30.79
CA LEU A 216 6.91 15.23 -29.50
C LEU A 216 5.95 14.04 -29.64
N ARG A 217 4.86 14.17 -30.42
CA ARG A 217 3.97 13.02 -30.73
C ARG A 217 4.73 11.91 -31.44
N THR A 218 5.65 12.25 -32.34
CA THR A 218 6.52 11.28 -33.02
C THR A 218 7.42 10.54 -32.04
N ILE A 219 8.01 11.22 -31.04
CA ILE A 219 8.77 10.59 -29.96
C ILE A 219 7.88 9.58 -29.22
N TYR A 220 6.70 9.99 -28.73
CA TYR A 220 5.80 9.09 -27.99
C TYR A 220 5.36 7.88 -28.81
N ALA A 221 4.97 8.11 -30.07
CA ALA A 221 4.53 7.05 -30.97
C ALA A 221 5.64 6.02 -31.24
N LYS A 222 6.88 6.49 -31.50
CA LYS A 222 8.03 5.62 -31.75
C LYS A 222 8.45 4.88 -30.49
N THR A 223 8.50 5.54 -29.33
CA THR A 223 8.82 4.86 -28.06
C THR A 223 7.83 3.75 -27.78
N ARG A 224 6.52 4.01 -27.94
CA ARG A 224 5.50 2.97 -27.77
C ARG A 224 5.57 1.85 -28.79
N ALA A 225 5.97 2.13 -30.04
CA ALA A 225 6.16 1.09 -31.05
C ALA A 225 7.39 0.21 -30.76
N LEU A 226 8.40 0.76 -30.08
CA LEU A 226 9.63 0.06 -29.71
C LEU A 226 9.54 -0.71 -28.40
N LEU A 227 8.61 -0.36 -27.51
CA LEU A 227 8.44 -0.98 -26.20
C LEU A 227 7.22 -1.94 -26.17
N PRO A 228 7.18 -2.92 -25.25
CA PRO A 228 6.00 -3.76 -25.05
C PRO A 228 4.75 -2.95 -24.68
N ALA A 229 3.57 -3.48 -24.99
CA ALA A 229 2.29 -2.78 -24.78
C ALA A 229 2.00 -2.35 -23.33
N GLY A 230 2.62 -3.01 -22.34
CA GLY A 230 2.50 -2.67 -20.93
C GLY A 230 3.50 -1.62 -20.42
N ALA A 231 4.45 -1.17 -21.24
CA ALA A 231 5.45 -0.18 -20.85
C ALA A 231 4.81 1.20 -20.66
N LEU A 232 5.23 1.89 -19.61
CA LEU A 232 4.76 3.24 -19.29
C LEU A 232 5.56 4.27 -20.11
N VAL A 233 4.85 5.17 -20.78
CA VAL A 233 5.43 6.33 -21.48
C VAL A 233 4.67 7.54 -20.99
N THR A 234 5.30 8.41 -20.21
CA THR A 234 4.66 9.56 -19.54
C THR A 234 5.37 10.87 -19.88
N GLU A 235 4.75 12.01 -19.59
CA GLU A 235 5.28 13.36 -19.88
C GLU A 235 4.83 14.41 -18.84
N ASN A 236 5.41 15.63 -18.84
CA ASN A 236 5.30 16.61 -17.76
C ASN A 236 4.65 17.98 -18.07
N ASP A 237 3.97 18.16 -19.21
CA ASP A 237 3.37 19.44 -19.59
C ASP A 237 1.84 19.50 -19.42
N GLY A 238 1.08 18.73 -20.21
CA GLY A 238 -0.35 19.02 -20.35
C GLY A 238 -1.20 18.00 -21.09
N PRO A 239 -2.54 18.13 -21.02
CA PRO A 239 -3.45 17.12 -21.56
C PRO A 239 -3.44 17.01 -23.08
N LEU A 240 -2.73 17.88 -23.83
CA LEU A 240 -2.63 17.79 -25.29
C LEU A 240 -2.09 16.43 -25.73
N TYR A 241 -1.12 15.87 -25.00
CA TYR A 241 -0.49 14.60 -25.36
C TYR A 241 -1.13 13.40 -24.68
N ALA A 242 -2.08 13.60 -23.76
CA ALA A 242 -2.75 12.53 -23.01
C ALA A 242 -3.18 11.33 -23.88
N PRO A 243 -3.79 11.51 -25.08
CA PRO A 243 -4.17 10.37 -25.93
C PRO A 243 -3.01 9.52 -26.48
N HIS A 244 -1.77 10.00 -26.36
CA HIS A 244 -0.56 9.36 -26.88
C HIS A 244 0.31 8.72 -25.80
N VAL A 245 0.08 9.05 -24.52
CA VAL A 245 0.90 8.65 -23.37
C VAL A 245 0.06 7.89 -22.34
N SER A 246 0.74 7.14 -21.46
CA SER A 246 0.14 6.38 -20.37
C SER A 246 0.17 7.14 -19.04
N GLY A 247 0.72 8.35 -19.02
CA GLY A 247 0.76 9.16 -17.81
C GLY A 247 1.13 10.61 -18.05
N LEU A 248 0.70 11.46 -17.14
CA LEU A 248 0.98 12.88 -17.12
C LEU A 248 1.49 13.28 -15.74
N LEU A 249 2.39 14.24 -15.74
CA LEU A 249 2.91 14.83 -14.54
C LEU A 249 2.61 16.33 -14.53
N PHE A 250 1.87 16.77 -13.51
CA PHE A 250 1.58 18.18 -13.29
C PHE A 250 2.45 18.73 -12.17
N GLU A 251 3.45 19.51 -12.53
CA GLU A 251 4.44 20.04 -11.58
C GLU A 251 4.04 21.39 -10.99
N ASN A 252 4.68 21.74 -9.88
CA ASN A 252 4.56 23.04 -9.24
C ASN A 252 3.12 23.39 -8.81
N PHE A 253 2.28 22.40 -8.49
CA PHE A 253 0.94 22.68 -7.98
C PHE A 253 0.98 23.47 -6.66
N PRO A 254 0.11 24.48 -6.44
CA PRO A 254 -0.95 25.00 -7.32
C PRO A 254 -0.54 26.28 -8.10
N ARG A 255 0.75 26.51 -8.40
CA ARG A 255 1.31 27.75 -8.99
C ARG A 255 0.54 28.27 -10.20
N ASN A 256 0.09 27.37 -11.07
CA ASN A 256 -0.63 27.69 -12.32
C ASN A 256 -2.16 27.76 -12.15
N GLY A 257 -2.63 27.89 -10.91
CA GLY A 257 -4.04 27.97 -10.54
C GLY A 257 -4.61 26.59 -10.18
N TRP A 258 -5.29 26.53 -9.04
CA TRP A 258 -5.88 25.30 -8.51
C TRP A 258 -6.90 24.66 -9.46
N LYS A 259 -7.91 25.45 -9.89
CA LYS A 259 -9.01 24.95 -10.73
C LYS A 259 -8.53 24.55 -12.11
N THR A 260 -7.70 25.39 -12.73
CA THR A 260 -7.08 25.11 -14.04
C THR A 260 -6.30 23.80 -14.01
N THR A 261 -5.50 23.57 -12.97
CA THR A 261 -4.69 22.35 -12.88
C THR A 261 -5.59 21.12 -12.65
N LEU A 262 -6.56 21.18 -11.75
CA LEU A 262 -7.46 20.04 -11.52
C LEU A 262 -8.38 19.72 -12.70
N ASP A 263 -8.76 20.72 -13.50
CA ASP A 263 -9.48 20.47 -14.76
C ASP A 263 -8.61 19.70 -15.76
N LYS A 264 -7.31 20.03 -15.83
CA LYS A 264 -6.35 19.26 -16.65
C LYS A 264 -6.18 17.85 -16.11
N VAL A 265 -6.09 17.66 -14.78
CA VAL A 265 -6.01 16.33 -14.14
C VAL A 265 -7.26 15.50 -14.44
N ALA A 266 -8.45 16.09 -14.34
CA ALA A 266 -9.71 15.42 -14.67
C ALA A 266 -9.75 14.99 -16.14
N SER A 267 -9.34 15.88 -17.05
CA SER A 267 -9.24 15.59 -18.48
C SER A 267 -8.26 14.44 -18.75
N ALA A 268 -7.06 14.50 -18.16
CA ALA A 268 -6.04 13.46 -18.26
C ALA A 268 -6.57 12.10 -17.78
N ASN A 269 -7.27 12.08 -16.65
CA ASN A 269 -7.86 10.85 -16.12
C ASN A 269 -8.92 10.22 -17.02
N SER A 270 -9.44 10.93 -18.03
CA SER A 270 -10.37 10.40 -19.02
C SER A 270 -9.74 10.10 -20.39
N THR A 271 -8.58 10.67 -20.69
CA THR A 271 -7.98 10.65 -22.04
C THR A 271 -6.65 9.91 -22.13
N THR A 272 -5.91 9.82 -21.02
CA THR A 272 -4.64 9.09 -20.94
C THR A 272 -4.86 7.59 -21.11
N LEU A 273 -3.92 6.94 -21.80
CA LEU A 273 -3.92 5.51 -22.09
C LEU A 273 -3.75 4.67 -20.81
N THR A 274 -4.18 3.41 -20.88
CA THR A 274 -4.01 2.44 -19.80
C THR A 274 -2.75 1.58 -20.01
N PRO A 275 -2.02 1.21 -18.95
CA PRO A 275 -2.20 1.60 -17.54
C PRO A 275 -1.91 3.09 -17.30
N ARG A 276 -2.67 3.74 -16.41
CA ARG A 276 -2.68 5.21 -16.26
C ARG A 276 -1.93 5.69 -15.01
N ILE A 277 -1.01 6.64 -15.17
CA ILE A 277 -0.32 7.33 -14.08
C ILE A 277 -0.45 8.86 -14.26
N VAL A 278 -1.41 9.48 -13.59
CA VAL A 278 -1.55 10.94 -13.55
C VAL A 278 -1.10 11.41 -12.18
N VAL A 279 -0.06 12.25 -12.14
CA VAL A 279 0.60 12.72 -10.92
C VAL A 279 0.40 14.22 -10.77
N VAL A 280 0.07 14.65 -9.55
CA VAL A 280 0.12 16.05 -9.12
C VAL A 280 1.32 16.20 -8.18
N ASN A 281 2.32 16.98 -8.60
CA ASN A 281 3.46 17.32 -7.76
C ASN A 281 3.29 18.72 -7.19
N SER A 282 3.32 18.80 -5.87
CA SER A 282 3.48 20.05 -5.12
C SER A 282 4.89 20.12 -4.56
N ASN A 283 5.32 21.30 -4.11
CA ASN A 283 6.64 21.44 -3.50
C ASN A 283 6.68 22.56 -2.48
N THR A 284 7.78 22.69 -1.75
CA THR A 284 7.99 23.76 -0.76
C THR A 284 8.36 25.11 -1.36
N GLY A 285 8.40 25.23 -2.70
CA GLY A 285 8.85 26.44 -3.39
C GLY A 285 10.32 26.75 -3.16
N ASN A 286 11.18 25.71 -3.15
CA ASN A 286 12.61 25.79 -2.90
C ASN A 286 12.99 26.29 -1.49
N THR A 287 12.12 26.08 -0.49
CA THR A 287 12.42 26.48 0.89
C THR A 287 12.94 25.32 1.75
N GLY A 288 12.63 24.08 1.36
CA GLY A 288 12.96 22.88 2.13
C GLY A 288 12.14 22.72 3.42
N ARG A 289 11.13 23.56 3.63
CA ARG A 289 10.27 23.54 4.82
C ARG A 289 9.29 22.36 4.77
N ARG A 290 9.80 21.17 5.01
CA ARG A 290 9.02 19.91 5.00
C ARG A 290 7.87 19.89 6.01
N GLU A 291 7.94 20.70 7.07
CA GLU A 291 6.92 20.83 8.11
C GLU A 291 5.76 21.77 7.72
N ASP A 292 5.70 22.25 6.47
CA ASP A 292 4.52 22.94 5.94
C ASP A 292 3.41 21.93 5.61
N TYR A 293 2.88 21.29 6.67
CA TYR A 293 1.86 20.24 6.56
C TYR A 293 0.58 20.74 5.92
N LYS A 294 0.24 22.02 6.09
CA LYS A 294 -0.93 22.63 5.46
C LYS A 294 -0.79 22.62 3.92
N ARG A 295 0.36 23.09 3.41
CA ARG A 295 0.64 23.08 1.97
C ARG A 295 0.69 21.66 1.41
N PHE A 296 1.34 20.74 2.13
CA PHE A 296 1.37 19.33 1.79
C PHE A 296 -0.05 18.73 1.70
N ARG A 297 -0.86 18.87 2.75
CA ARG A 297 -2.22 18.33 2.80
C ARG A 297 -3.13 18.94 1.76
N PHE A 298 -3.00 20.25 1.47
CA PHE A 298 -3.78 20.89 0.42
C PHE A 298 -3.49 20.27 -0.95
N GLY A 299 -2.22 20.03 -1.29
CA GLY A 299 -1.84 19.34 -2.50
C GLY A 299 -2.38 17.91 -2.56
N LEU A 300 -2.16 17.13 -1.50
CA LEU A 300 -2.60 15.73 -1.43
C LEU A 300 -4.12 15.62 -1.56
N ALA A 301 -4.87 16.39 -0.76
CA ALA A 301 -6.33 16.39 -0.82
C ALA A 301 -6.85 16.79 -2.22
N SER A 302 -6.19 17.75 -2.86
CA SER A 302 -6.54 18.19 -4.22
C SER A 302 -6.32 17.11 -5.27
N ALA A 303 -5.21 16.37 -5.19
CA ALA A 303 -4.95 15.23 -6.08
C ALA A 303 -6.00 14.11 -5.89
N LEU A 304 -6.36 13.82 -4.64
CA LEU A 304 -7.36 12.83 -4.28
C LEU A 304 -8.79 13.21 -4.70
N LEU A 305 -9.11 14.48 -4.97
CA LEU A 305 -10.42 14.82 -5.56
C LEU A 305 -10.65 14.11 -6.91
N HIS A 306 -9.56 13.85 -7.63
CA HIS A 306 -9.55 13.25 -8.95
C HIS A 306 -8.90 11.86 -8.99
N ASP A 307 -8.62 11.22 -7.84
CA ASP A 307 -8.00 9.89 -7.76
C ASP A 307 -6.62 9.82 -8.47
N ALA A 308 -5.90 10.94 -8.44
CA ALA A 308 -4.56 11.10 -8.99
C ALA A 308 -3.47 10.72 -7.98
N TYR A 309 -2.29 10.34 -8.47
CA TYR A 309 -1.10 10.18 -7.66
C TYR A 309 -0.63 11.53 -7.14
N TYR A 310 -0.06 11.56 -5.94
CA TYR A 310 0.47 12.78 -5.34
C TYR A 310 1.95 12.67 -4.98
N SER A 311 2.69 13.75 -5.21
CA SER A 311 4.09 13.90 -4.80
C SER A 311 4.31 15.26 -4.11
N PHE A 312 5.30 15.30 -3.22
CA PHE A 312 5.75 16.51 -2.52
C PHE A 312 7.26 16.55 -2.31
N ASP A 313 7.92 17.60 -2.79
CA ASP A 313 9.38 17.74 -2.73
C ASP A 313 9.86 19.17 -2.41
N TYR A 314 11.17 19.39 -2.48
CA TYR A 314 11.79 20.69 -2.23
C TYR A 314 11.37 21.73 -3.28
N GLY A 315 11.47 21.37 -4.56
CA GLY A 315 11.06 22.16 -5.73
C GLY A 315 12.07 22.06 -6.87
N ASP A 316 11.91 22.89 -7.91
CA ASP A 316 12.70 22.83 -9.15
C ASP A 316 14.24 22.84 -8.98
N GLN A 317 14.77 23.21 -7.81
CA GLN A 317 16.21 23.19 -7.52
C GLN A 317 16.73 21.84 -7.00
N ASP A 318 15.87 21.03 -6.40
CA ASP A 318 16.26 19.76 -5.80
C ASP A 318 15.05 18.81 -5.70
N HIS A 319 15.18 17.61 -6.24
CA HIS A 319 14.19 16.53 -6.15
C HIS A 319 14.81 15.29 -5.50
N GLY A 320 15.67 15.46 -4.49
CA GLY A 320 16.42 14.38 -3.84
C GLY A 320 15.86 13.95 -2.49
N GLN A 321 14.54 14.05 -2.28
CA GLN A 321 13.91 13.86 -0.96
C GLN A 321 12.92 12.69 -0.94
N ALA A 322 13.04 11.87 0.11
CA ALA A 322 12.06 10.83 0.45
C ALA A 322 11.28 11.26 1.71
N TRP A 323 10.61 12.40 1.66
CA TRP A 323 9.82 12.89 2.80
C TRP A 323 8.53 12.09 2.95
N SER A 324 8.34 11.51 4.14
CA SER A 324 7.12 10.79 4.52
C SER A 324 6.21 11.62 5.43
N TYR A 325 4.92 11.38 5.29
CA TYR A 325 3.83 12.09 5.96
C TYR A 325 2.80 11.10 6.52
N ASP A 326 2.23 11.37 7.69
CA ASP A 326 1.23 10.53 8.36
C ASP A 326 0.04 10.22 7.42
N GLU A 327 -0.33 11.19 6.57
CA GLU A 327 -1.42 11.06 5.59
C GLU A 327 -1.17 10.01 4.51
N TYR A 328 0.09 9.66 4.20
CA TYR A 328 0.41 8.64 3.21
C TYR A 328 0.02 7.23 3.67
N GLY A 329 -0.06 6.98 4.98
CA GLY A 329 -0.51 5.71 5.54
C GLY A 329 -2.02 5.59 5.71
N ALA A 330 -2.80 6.58 5.26
CA ALA A 330 -4.25 6.48 5.31
C ALA A 330 -4.76 5.41 4.33
N VAL A 331 -5.80 4.66 4.71
CA VAL A 331 -6.44 3.70 3.79
C VAL A 331 -7.87 4.13 3.53
N LEU A 332 -8.07 4.69 2.33
CA LEU A 332 -9.35 5.25 1.91
C LEU A 332 -10.20 4.27 1.13
N GLY A 333 -9.59 3.27 0.50
CA GLY A 333 -10.29 2.34 -0.37
C GLY A 333 -10.52 2.92 -1.78
N ALA A 334 -11.49 2.37 -2.51
CA ALA A 334 -11.82 2.86 -3.84
C ALA A 334 -12.50 4.24 -3.80
N ALA A 335 -12.19 5.08 -4.79
CA ALA A 335 -12.85 6.38 -4.94
C ALA A 335 -14.32 6.21 -5.36
N LEU A 336 -15.27 6.70 -4.56
CA LEU A 336 -16.70 6.74 -4.92
C LEU A 336 -16.97 7.84 -5.95
N PRO A 337 -18.09 7.90 -6.68
CA PRO A 337 -18.24 8.80 -7.84
C PRO A 337 -17.98 10.29 -7.56
N GLY A 338 -17.15 10.93 -8.42
CA GLY A 338 -16.97 12.38 -8.65
C GLY A 338 -16.65 13.29 -7.44
N PRO A 339 -15.72 14.27 -7.55
CA PRO A 339 -15.65 15.31 -6.53
C PRO A 339 -16.89 16.20 -6.61
N VAL A 340 -17.40 16.63 -5.47
CA VAL A 340 -18.57 17.50 -5.34
C VAL A 340 -18.20 18.78 -4.60
N ARG A 341 -18.74 19.91 -5.05
CA ARG A 341 -18.63 21.16 -4.31
C ARG A 341 -19.60 21.15 -3.13
N VAL A 342 -19.12 21.48 -1.94
CA VAL A 342 -19.88 21.34 -0.67
C VAL A 342 -20.18 22.66 0.03
N ASP A 343 -19.73 23.78 -0.53
CA ASP A 343 -20.05 25.13 -0.07
C ASP A 343 -20.89 25.91 -1.10
N SER A 344 -21.49 27.01 -0.66
CA SER A 344 -22.14 28.00 -1.51
C SER A 344 -21.30 29.29 -1.60
N GLY A 345 -21.38 29.96 -2.75
CA GLY A 345 -20.74 31.26 -2.97
C GLY A 345 -19.90 31.34 -4.26
N PRO A 346 -19.35 32.52 -4.57
CA PRO A 346 -18.49 32.71 -5.73
C PRO A 346 -17.11 32.06 -5.54
N GLY A 347 -16.34 31.95 -6.62
CA GLY A 347 -14.97 31.42 -6.59
C GLY A 347 -14.88 29.89 -6.64
N VAL A 348 -13.71 29.38 -6.29
CA VAL A 348 -13.37 27.95 -6.41
C VAL A 348 -14.08 27.11 -5.34
N GLY A 349 -14.19 27.62 -4.10
CA GLY A 349 -14.96 27.00 -3.02
C GLY A 349 -14.30 25.80 -2.35
N VAL A 350 -15.12 24.98 -1.70
CA VAL A 350 -14.72 23.77 -0.99
C VAL A 350 -15.22 22.54 -1.72
N TRP A 351 -14.33 21.58 -1.92
CA TRP A 351 -14.60 20.36 -2.66
C TRP A 351 -14.41 19.15 -1.79
N ARG A 352 -15.23 18.13 -2.02
CA ARG A 352 -15.21 16.86 -1.31
C ARG A 352 -15.16 15.71 -2.30
N ARG A 353 -14.42 14.66 -1.97
CA ARG A 353 -14.50 13.36 -2.63
C ARG A 353 -14.71 12.28 -1.58
N ASP A 354 -15.73 11.47 -1.77
CA ASP A 354 -15.99 10.31 -0.92
C ASP A 354 -15.22 9.09 -1.42
N TYR A 355 -14.75 8.30 -0.47
CA TYR A 355 -14.11 7.00 -0.66
C TYR A 355 -14.87 5.95 0.17
N GLU A 356 -14.58 4.67 -0.05
CA GLU A 356 -15.18 3.56 0.69
C GLU A 356 -14.99 3.71 2.20
N GLN A 357 -13.75 3.93 2.64
CA GLN A 357 -13.35 4.01 4.05
C GLN A 357 -13.13 5.44 4.56
N GLY A 358 -13.31 6.46 3.71
CA GLY A 358 -13.06 7.83 4.14
C GLY A 358 -13.63 8.89 3.22
N VAL A 359 -13.21 10.12 3.49
CA VAL A 359 -13.60 11.31 2.75
C VAL A 359 -12.44 12.29 2.74
N VAL A 360 -12.27 12.94 1.60
CA VAL A 360 -11.24 13.97 1.41
C VAL A 360 -11.95 15.29 1.16
N VAL A 361 -11.47 16.36 1.81
CA VAL A 361 -11.98 17.72 1.63
C VAL A 361 -10.83 18.67 1.35
N ALA A 362 -10.98 19.53 0.35
CA ALA A 362 -10.05 20.62 0.05
C ALA A 362 -10.79 21.96 0.00
N ASN A 363 -10.36 22.90 0.84
CA ASN A 363 -10.81 24.29 0.78
C ASN A 363 -9.86 25.08 -0.12
N ALA A 364 -10.26 25.30 -1.37
CA ALA A 364 -9.52 26.11 -2.34
C ALA A 364 -10.00 27.58 -2.38
N SER A 365 -10.83 27.99 -1.41
CA SER A 365 -11.26 29.38 -1.27
C SER A 365 -10.26 30.21 -0.49
N ALA A 366 -10.37 31.53 -0.58
CA ALA A 366 -9.49 32.48 0.12
C ALA A 366 -9.80 32.64 1.61
N GLU A 367 -10.88 32.01 2.10
CA GLU A 367 -11.40 32.17 3.45
C GLU A 367 -11.54 30.81 4.14
N PRO A 368 -11.45 30.76 5.48
CA PRO A 368 -11.81 29.57 6.24
C PRO A 368 -13.27 29.15 5.99
N LYS A 369 -13.52 27.84 5.96
CA LYS A 369 -14.86 27.26 5.73
C LYS A 369 -15.11 26.09 6.65
N THR A 370 -16.32 26.05 7.21
CA THR A 370 -16.81 24.92 8.02
C THR A 370 -17.73 24.05 7.18
N ILE A 371 -17.43 22.75 7.12
CA ILE A 371 -18.22 21.73 6.42
C ILE A 371 -18.85 20.81 7.46
N ARG A 372 -20.16 20.57 7.34
CA ARG A 372 -20.90 19.58 8.13
C ARG A 372 -21.14 18.31 7.31
N PHE A 373 -20.99 17.16 7.95
CA PHE A 373 -21.21 15.84 7.38
C PHE A 373 -22.57 15.29 7.84
N ARG A 374 -23.14 14.36 7.07
CA ARG A 374 -24.40 13.70 7.44
C ARG A 374 -24.25 12.66 8.55
N GLY A 375 -23.02 12.33 8.92
CA GLY A 375 -22.66 11.39 9.96
C GLY A 375 -21.26 11.68 10.45
N GLU A 376 -20.79 10.88 11.39
CA GLU A 376 -19.49 11.05 12.00
C GLU A 376 -18.35 10.70 11.03
N VAL A 377 -17.25 11.44 11.20
CA VAL A 377 -15.97 11.27 10.54
C VAL A 377 -14.87 11.31 11.59
N GLU A 378 -13.81 10.55 11.37
CA GLU A 378 -12.64 10.46 12.24
C GLU A 378 -11.47 11.17 11.57
N ARG A 379 -10.83 12.11 12.27
CA ARG A 379 -9.55 12.65 11.82
C ARG A 379 -8.49 11.56 11.87
N LEU A 380 -7.53 11.57 10.94
CA LEU A 380 -6.34 10.72 11.07
C LEU A 380 -5.67 10.92 12.43
N ARG A 381 -4.92 9.92 12.89
CA ARG A 381 -4.10 10.04 14.09
C ARG A 381 -2.64 10.07 13.69
N GLY A 382 -2.01 11.23 13.85
CA GLY A 382 -0.66 11.49 13.39
C GLY A 382 0.22 12.05 14.50
N THR A 383 1.53 11.96 14.29
CA THR A 383 2.54 12.50 15.21
C THR A 383 3.15 13.82 14.70
N GLN A 384 3.04 14.11 13.41
CA GLN A 384 3.66 15.26 12.77
C GLN A 384 2.85 16.56 12.98
N ASP A 385 1.53 16.48 12.84
CA ASP A 385 0.59 17.58 13.11
C ASP A 385 -0.63 17.05 13.86
N SER A 386 -0.46 16.84 15.17
CA SER A 386 -1.49 16.29 16.04
C SER A 386 -2.70 17.22 16.25
N THR A 387 -2.62 18.48 15.80
CA THR A 387 -3.76 19.41 15.84
C THR A 387 -4.77 19.09 14.76
N VAL A 388 -4.29 18.71 13.57
CA VAL A 388 -5.14 18.28 12.45
C VAL A 388 -5.39 16.78 12.49
N ASN A 389 -4.34 15.99 12.72
CA ASN A 389 -4.37 14.54 12.82
C ASN A 389 -4.51 14.09 14.28
N SER A 390 -5.61 14.51 14.91
CA SER A 390 -5.85 14.31 16.34
C SER A 390 -6.51 12.97 16.72
N GLY A 391 -7.08 12.25 15.74
CA GLY A 391 -7.96 11.11 15.99
C GLY A 391 -9.33 11.47 16.57
N LEU A 392 -9.75 12.74 16.49
CA LEU A 392 -11.06 13.20 16.95
C LEU A 392 -12.17 12.71 16.01
N ILE A 393 -13.25 12.16 16.58
CA ILE A 393 -14.51 11.92 15.89
C ILE A 393 -15.37 13.18 15.96
N THR A 394 -15.91 13.60 14.82
CA THR A 394 -16.76 14.79 14.71
C THR A 394 -17.72 14.66 13.52
N ASP A 395 -18.75 15.50 13.44
CA ASP A 395 -19.63 15.65 12.29
C ASP A 395 -19.38 16.97 11.54
N GLU A 396 -18.40 17.77 11.97
CA GLU A 396 -18.03 19.03 11.32
C GLU A 396 -16.53 19.28 11.31
N VAL A 397 -16.03 19.93 10.27
CA VAL A 397 -14.63 20.33 10.17
C VAL A 397 -14.52 21.74 9.62
N THR A 398 -13.74 22.58 10.31
CA THR A 398 -13.31 23.88 9.79
C THR A 398 -11.94 23.73 9.15
N LEU A 399 -11.84 24.08 7.87
CA LEU A 399 -10.59 24.17 7.12
C LEU A 399 -10.24 25.65 6.92
N ASP A 400 -8.99 26.02 7.12
CA ASP A 400 -8.47 27.32 6.72
C ASP A 400 -8.44 27.45 5.18
N ARG A 401 -8.13 28.63 4.65
CA ARG A 401 -7.90 28.86 3.22
C ARG A 401 -6.76 27.97 2.70
N GLU A 402 -6.88 27.45 1.48
CA GLU A 402 -5.87 26.57 0.85
C GLU A 402 -5.41 25.44 1.79
N GLU A 403 -6.38 24.73 2.35
CA GLU A 403 -6.13 23.58 3.24
C GLU A 403 -6.85 22.33 2.73
N GLY A 404 -6.24 21.18 2.97
CA GLY A 404 -6.81 19.87 2.71
C GLY A 404 -6.88 19.05 3.98
N ILE A 405 -7.79 18.09 4.01
CA ILE A 405 -7.87 17.09 5.08
C ILE A 405 -8.35 15.75 4.55
N ILE A 406 -7.76 14.69 5.10
CA ILE A 406 -8.23 13.31 4.95
C ILE A 406 -8.92 12.92 6.24
N LEU A 407 -10.11 12.34 6.12
CA LEU A 407 -10.92 11.87 7.23
C LEU A 407 -11.34 10.42 6.96
N LEU A 408 -11.33 9.59 7.99
CA LEU A 408 -11.79 8.21 7.93
C LEU A 408 -13.25 8.11 8.34
N ARG A 409 -13.94 7.07 7.86
CA ARG A 409 -15.23 6.68 8.43
C ARG A 409 -14.96 5.98 9.77
N PRO A 410 -15.68 6.32 10.85
CA PRO A 410 -15.52 5.64 12.13
C PRO A 410 -15.72 4.14 11.98
N LEU A 411 -14.97 3.37 12.77
CA LEU A 411 -15.08 1.92 12.77
C LEU A 411 -16.47 1.53 13.29
N GLY A 412 -17.34 1.03 12.41
CA GLY A 412 -18.72 0.69 12.77
C GLY A 412 -18.89 -0.74 13.31
N LYS A 413 -18.01 -1.68 12.92
CA LYS A 413 -18.07 -3.09 13.29
C LYS A 413 -16.69 -3.72 13.24
N ILE A 414 -16.46 -4.72 14.09
CA ILE A 414 -15.26 -5.57 14.05
C ILE A 414 -15.57 -6.84 13.26
N VAL A 415 -14.74 -7.10 12.26
CA VAL A 415 -14.77 -8.30 11.40
C VAL A 415 -13.42 -8.99 11.55
N GLY A 416 -13.38 -10.32 11.56
CA GLY A 416 -12.14 -11.09 11.66
C GLY A 416 -11.63 -11.35 13.08
N ALA A 417 -12.02 -10.55 14.07
CA ALA A 417 -11.68 -10.78 15.48
C ALA A 417 -12.91 -11.09 16.33
N ALA A 418 -12.76 -12.05 17.25
CA ALA A 418 -13.78 -12.39 18.23
C ALA A 418 -13.84 -11.31 19.33
N PHE A 419 -15.05 -10.94 19.74
CA PHE A 419 -15.28 -9.98 20.81
C PHE A 419 -16.43 -10.42 21.72
N ARG A 420 -16.46 -9.90 22.94
CA ARG A 420 -17.61 -10.07 23.84
C ARG A 420 -18.68 -9.03 23.53
N ASN A 421 -19.88 -9.49 23.24
CA ASN A 421 -21.00 -8.62 22.86
C ASN A 421 -21.36 -7.65 24.00
N GLY A 422 -21.16 -6.35 23.75
CA GLY A 422 -21.30 -5.24 24.70
C GLY A 422 -19.98 -4.70 25.27
N SER A 423 -18.82 -5.20 24.84
CA SER A 423 -17.51 -4.71 25.29
C SER A 423 -17.04 -3.47 24.52
N MET A 424 -16.21 -2.64 25.16
CA MET A 424 -15.51 -1.55 24.48
C MET A 424 -14.22 -2.08 23.88
N ALA A 425 -14.04 -1.90 22.57
CA ALA A 425 -12.81 -2.22 21.87
C ALA A 425 -11.91 -0.98 21.74
N ARG A 426 -10.62 -1.16 21.97
CA ARG A 426 -9.57 -0.20 21.63
C ARG A 426 -8.67 -0.82 20.57
N VAL A 427 -8.28 -0.01 19.59
CA VAL A 427 -7.53 -0.45 18.41
C VAL A 427 -6.12 0.12 18.47
N PHE A 428 -5.11 -0.73 18.33
CA PHE A 428 -3.70 -0.38 18.43
C PHE A 428 -2.90 -0.97 17.28
N ASN A 429 -1.80 -0.30 16.91
CA ASN A 429 -0.77 -0.94 16.11
C ASN A 429 0.09 -1.89 16.97
N ILE A 430 1.04 -2.59 16.35
CA ILE A 430 1.91 -3.55 17.03
C ILE A 430 2.70 -2.94 18.21
N ASP A 431 3.03 -1.65 18.16
CA ASP A 431 3.77 -0.95 19.21
C ASP A 431 2.90 -0.48 20.38
N GLY A 432 1.58 -0.69 20.32
CA GLY A 432 0.63 -0.21 21.33
C GLY A 432 0.25 1.26 21.20
N ARG A 433 0.53 1.88 20.05
CA ARG A 433 -0.01 3.21 19.72
C ARG A 433 -1.44 3.03 19.24
N VAL A 434 -2.34 3.90 19.69
CA VAL A 434 -3.73 3.89 19.22
C VAL A 434 -3.74 4.07 17.71
N ALA A 435 -4.34 3.13 16.98
CA ALA A 435 -4.43 3.18 15.51
C ALA A 435 -5.75 3.83 15.06
N ARG A 436 -6.85 3.50 15.75
CA ARG A 436 -8.21 4.01 15.48
C ARG A 436 -8.91 4.38 16.77
N ALA A 437 -9.93 5.22 16.67
CA ALA A 437 -10.85 5.44 17.77
C ALA A 437 -11.51 4.12 18.22
N GLY A 438 -11.72 3.99 19.52
CA GLY A 438 -12.36 2.79 20.08
C GLY A 438 -13.85 2.71 19.72
N VAL A 439 -14.38 1.50 19.67
CA VAL A 439 -15.77 1.22 19.29
C VAL A 439 -16.45 0.34 20.33
N PHE A 440 -17.72 0.63 20.62
CA PHE A 440 -18.56 -0.29 21.39
C PHE A 440 -19.01 -1.45 20.50
N THR A 441 -18.61 -2.65 20.88
CA THR A 441 -18.96 -3.86 20.13
C THR A 441 -20.36 -4.31 20.51
N PHE A 442 -21.26 -4.36 19.53
CA PHE A 442 -22.64 -4.78 19.76
C PHE A 442 -23.23 -5.48 18.54
N ASP A 443 -23.82 -6.64 18.77
CA ASP A 443 -24.64 -7.36 17.81
C ASP A 443 -25.96 -7.75 18.45
N ARG A 444 -27.06 -7.17 17.95
CA ARG A 444 -28.43 -7.42 18.44
C ARG A 444 -28.87 -8.88 18.32
N ARG A 445 -28.20 -9.68 17.50
CA ARG A 445 -28.51 -11.10 17.28
C ARG A 445 -27.93 -11.99 18.38
N ALA A 446 -26.97 -11.48 19.15
CA ALA A 446 -26.31 -12.22 20.22
C ALA A 446 -26.78 -11.75 21.60
N PRO A 447 -26.87 -12.66 22.60
CA PRO A 447 -27.03 -12.27 23.99
C PRO A 447 -25.87 -11.40 24.49
N SER A 448 -26.10 -10.60 25.54
CA SER A 448 -25.02 -9.86 26.19
C SER A 448 -23.95 -10.80 26.76
N GLY A 449 -22.68 -10.45 26.56
CA GLY A 449 -21.54 -11.22 27.05
C GLY A 449 -21.26 -12.52 26.29
N ALA A 450 -22.07 -12.87 25.29
CA ALA A 450 -21.72 -13.92 24.33
C ALA A 450 -20.51 -13.50 23.50
N GLU A 451 -19.69 -14.46 23.09
CA GLU A 451 -18.61 -14.21 22.14
C GLU A 451 -19.19 -14.17 20.73
N VAL A 452 -18.80 -13.16 19.96
CA VAL A 452 -19.24 -12.94 18.59
C VAL A 452 -18.03 -12.81 17.70
N LEU A 453 -18.04 -13.49 16.56
CA LEU A 453 -17.05 -13.38 15.50
C LEU A 453 -17.78 -13.26 14.17
N VAL A 454 -17.31 -12.35 13.32
CA VAL A 454 -17.84 -12.20 11.96
C VAL A 454 -16.73 -12.55 10.99
N ARG A 455 -16.95 -13.58 10.17
CA ARG A 455 -15.96 -14.12 9.22
C ARG A 455 -16.70 -14.78 8.05
N ASP A 456 -16.15 -14.62 6.85
CA ASP A 456 -16.63 -15.32 5.66
C ASP A 456 -16.23 -16.80 5.75
N LEU A 457 -17.23 -17.68 5.89
CA LEU A 457 -17.05 -19.14 5.93
C LEU A 457 -17.29 -19.80 4.56
N GLY A 458 -17.94 -19.08 3.63
CA GLY A 458 -18.33 -19.58 2.32
C GLY A 458 -17.31 -19.32 1.21
N SER A 459 -16.38 -18.40 1.47
CA SER A 459 -15.47 -17.78 0.50
C SER A 459 -16.23 -16.99 -0.59
N ASP A 460 -17.33 -16.33 -0.21
CA ASP A 460 -18.16 -15.52 -1.12
C ASP A 460 -18.02 -14.00 -0.90
N GLY A 461 -17.13 -13.59 0.01
CA GLY A 461 -16.88 -12.20 0.40
C GLY A 461 -17.89 -11.65 1.40
N VAL A 462 -18.85 -12.45 1.87
CA VAL A 462 -19.88 -12.04 2.83
C VAL A 462 -19.63 -12.74 4.18
N GLY A 463 -19.55 -11.95 5.25
CA GLY A 463 -19.28 -12.50 6.58
C GLY A 463 -20.51 -13.14 7.24
N GLU A 464 -20.39 -14.41 7.65
CA GLU A 464 -21.29 -15.04 8.62
C GLU A 464 -21.02 -14.55 10.04
N THR A 465 -22.04 -14.64 10.90
CA THR A 465 -21.92 -14.29 12.33
C THR A 465 -21.95 -15.55 13.18
N LEU A 466 -20.84 -15.83 13.85
CA LEU A 466 -20.70 -16.90 14.83
C LEU A 466 -20.99 -16.33 16.22
N ILE A 467 -21.81 -17.04 16.99
CA ILE A 467 -22.21 -16.67 18.36
C ILE A 467 -21.91 -17.86 19.26
N ALA A 468 -20.90 -17.73 20.12
CA ALA A 468 -20.55 -18.72 21.12
C ALA A 468 -21.09 -18.34 22.50
N THR A 469 -21.73 -19.31 23.15
CA THR A 469 -22.49 -19.14 24.40
C THR A 469 -21.96 -20.08 25.49
N SER A 470 -22.71 -20.25 26.58
CA SER A 470 -22.33 -21.16 27.68
C SER A 470 -22.18 -22.62 27.24
N ASN A 471 -22.88 -23.05 26.18
CA ASN A 471 -22.91 -24.45 25.76
C ASN A 471 -23.01 -24.69 24.24
N ALA A 472 -23.30 -23.65 23.46
CA ALA A 472 -23.57 -23.77 22.03
C ALA A 472 -22.73 -22.81 21.20
N LEU A 473 -22.45 -23.22 19.98
CA LEU A 473 -22.03 -22.37 18.88
C LEU A 473 -23.18 -22.28 17.87
N GLU A 474 -23.61 -21.07 17.56
CA GLU A 474 -24.64 -20.78 16.57
C GLU A 474 -24.07 -19.91 15.46
N VAL A 475 -24.37 -20.24 14.20
CA VAL A 475 -23.86 -19.52 13.03
C VAL A 475 -25.04 -19.01 12.22
N LEU A 476 -25.01 -17.72 11.91
CA LEU A 476 -26.04 -17.01 11.16
C LEU A 476 -25.46 -16.47 9.84
N ASP A 477 -26.26 -16.47 8.79
CA ASP A 477 -25.95 -15.74 7.57
C ASP A 477 -26.04 -14.21 7.80
N ASN A 478 -25.63 -13.43 6.80
CA ASN A 478 -25.67 -11.96 6.88
C ASN A 478 -27.09 -11.39 7.08
N GLY A 479 -28.13 -12.12 6.64
CA GLY A 479 -29.53 -11.78 6.89
C GLY A 479 -30.00 -12.09 8.32
N GLY A 480 -29.17 -12.76 9.13
CA GLY A 480 -29.51 -13.20 10.48
C GLY A 480 -30.26 -14.52 10.54
N ARG A 481 -30.39 -15.24 9.41
CA ARG A 481 -30.99 -16.58 9.40
C ARG A 481 -29.93 -17.59 9.83
N ARG A 482 -30.34 -18.50 10.73
CA ARG A 482 -29.45 -19.56 11.23
C ARG A 482 -29.06 -20.53 10.11
N ILE A 483 -27.75 -20.71 9.95
CA ILE A 483 -27.15 -21.75 9.12
C ILE A 483 -27.13 -23.06 9.91
N PHE A 484 -26.52 -23.06 11.09
CA PHE A 484 -26.54 -24.21 12.01
C PHE A 484 -26.37 -23.79 13.48
N LYS A 485 -26.66 -24.74 14.38
CA LYS A 485 -26.35 -24.64 15.81
C LYS A 485 -25.87 -25.99 16.30
N ILE A 486 -24.72 -25.99 16.95
CA ILE A 486 -24.12 -27.20 17.52
C ILE A 486 -23.85 -27.00 19.00
N PHE A 487 -23.70 -28.12 19.72
CA PHE A 487 -23.29 -28.17 21.12
C PHE A 487 -21.95 -28.89 21.19
N PRO A 488 -20.82 -28.20 20.94
CA PRO A 488 -19.53 -28.84 20.73
C PRO A 488 -19.10 -29.72 21.91
N TYR A 489 -19.60 -29.49 23.13
CA TYR A 489 -19.25 -30.29 24.30
C TYR A 489 -20.43 -30.99 24.97
N GLY A 490 -21.54 -31.12 24.24
CA GLY A 490 -22.80 -31.68 24.74
C GLY A 490 -23.76 -30.62 25.27
N GLN A 491 -25.06 -30.90 25.19
CA GLN A 491 -26.12 -29.93 25.54
C GLN A 491 -26.11 -29.53 27.02
N SER A 492 -25.70 -30.43 27.91
CA SER A 492 -25.61 -30.21 29.36
C SER A 492 -24.33 -29.52 29.80
N PHE A 493 -23.37 -29.31 28.90
CA PHE A 493 -22.17 -28.56 29.21
C PHE A 493 -22.52 -27.10 29.53
N SER A 494 -21.82 -26.47 30.46
CA SER A 494 -22.07 -25.06 30.85
C SER A 494 -20.79 -24.26 31.03
N GLY A 495 -19.63 -24.87 30.73
CA GLY A 495 -18.31 -24.28 30.91
C GLY A 495 -17.95 -23.19 29.90
N GLY A 496 -18.84 -22.83 28.97
CA GLY A 496 -18.58 -21.82 27.95
C GLY A 496 -17.89 -22.40 26.73
N VAL A 497 -18.31 -21.95 25.55
CA VAL A 497 -17.66 -22.21 24.28
C VAL A 497 -16.98 -20.93 23.83
N ALA A 498 -15.74 -21.04 23.37
CA ALA A 498 -15.05 -20.01 22.59
C ALA A 498 -14.67 -20.62 21.24
N ALA A 499 -14.56 -19.77 20.21
CA ALA A 499 -14.28 -20.20 18.84
C ALA A 499 -13.30 -19.28 18.12
N ALA A 500 -12.50 -19.87 17.25
CA ALA A 500 -11.68 -19.18 16.27
C ALA A 500 -11.91 -19.79 14.88
N VAL A 501 -11.65 -19.00 13.84
CA VAL A 501 -11.90 -19.39 12.45
C VAL A 501 -10.67 -19.09 11.61
N GLY A 502 -10.22 -20.05 10.82
CA GLY A 502 -9.11 -19.90 9.89
C GLY A 502 -8.95 -21.13 9.00
N ASP A 503 -8.28 -20.97 7.87
CA ASP A 503 -7.98 -22.03 6.93
C ASP A 503 -6.88 -22.92 7.50
N LEU A 504 -7.21 -24.15 7.92
CA LEU A 504 -6.28 -25.06 8.59
C LEU A 504 -5.61 -26.06 7.64
N ASP A 505 -6.08 -26.17 6.40
CA ASP A 505 -5.58 -27.15 5.43
C ASP A 505 -5.20 -26.58 4.05
N GLY A 506 -5.29 -25.25 3.90
CA GLY A 506 -4.80 -24.49 2.75
C GLY A 506 -5.74 -24.50 1.55
N ASP A 507 -7.00 -24.92 1.73
CA ASP A 507 -8.00 -25.00 0.65
C ASP A 507 -8.76 -23.68 0.41
N ARG A 508 -8.46 -22.64 1.19
CA ARG A 508 -9.10 -21.31 1.22
C ARG A 508 -10.54 -21.30 1.72
N ARG A 509 -10.98 -22.34 2.41
CA ARG A 509 -12.23 -22.42 3.14
C ARG A 509 -11.89 -22.57 4.62
N PRO A 510 -12.33 -21.65 5.49
CA PRO A 510 -11.88 -21.73 6.87
C PRO A 510 -12.65 -22.77 7.70
N GLU A 511 -11.92 -23.41 8.60
CA GLU A 511 -12.45 -24.28 9.64
C GLU A 511 -12.82 -23.48 10.89
N ILE A 512 -13.65 -24.09 11.72
CA ILE A 512 -14.08 -23.56 13.01
C ILE A 512 -13.45 -24.40 14.12
N VAL A 513 -12.52 -23.80 14.86
CA VAL A 513 -11.94 -24.38 16.06
C VAL A 513 -12.72 -23.91 17.27
N THR A 514 -13.23 -24.84 18.07
CA THR A 514 -13.91 -24.54 19.33
C THR A 514 -13.12 -25.05 20.51
N VAL A 515 -13.20 -24.37 21.65
CA VAL A 515 -12.61 -24.79 22.92
C VAL A 515 -13.58 -24.67 24.09
N THR A 516 -13.36 -25.44 25.15
CA THR A 516 -13.99 -25.24 26.45
C THR A 516 -13.41 -23.99 27.12
N ALA A 517 -14.20 -22.92 27.27
CA ALA A 517 -13.67 -21.58 27.54
C ALA A 517 -13.37 -21.27 29.03
N ARG A 518 -14.14 -21.82 29.97
CA ARG A 518 -14.03 -21.52 31.41
C ARG A 518 -13.87 -22.75 32.29
N SER A 519 -14.45 -23.89 31.90
CA SER A 519 -14.34 -25.14 32.66
C SER A 519 -14.43 -26.39 31.78
N GLY A 520 -14.08 -27.56 32.33
CA GLY A 520 -14.23 -28.86 31.65
C GLY A 520 -13.01 -29.30 30.85
N GLY A 521 -11.82 -28.84 31.24
CA GLY A 521 -10.57 -29.12 30.54
C GLY A 521 -10.22 -28.05 29.50
N ALA A 522 -9.09 -28.24 28.81
CA ALA A 522 -8.74 -27.49 27.60
C ALA A 522 -8.97 -28.36 26.37
N ARG A 523 -10.24 -28.72 26.15
CA ARG A 523 -10.66 -29.60 25.05
C ARG A 523 -10.79 -28.77 23.78
N VAL A 524 -10.32 -29.31 22.67
CA VAL A 524 -10.32 -28.65 21.36
C VAL A 524 -11.06 -29.53 20.34
N ARG A 525 -11.94 -28.92 19.55
CA ARG A 525 -12.65 -29.58 18.44
C ARG A 525 -12.61 -28.73 17.18
N ILE A 526 -12.39 -29.39 16.05
CA ILE A 526 -12.27 -28.76 14.73
C ILE A 526 -13.48 -29.17 13.88
N HIS A 527 -14.20 -28.17 13.40
CA HIS A 527 -15.39 -28.35 12.57
C HIS A 527 -15.19 -27.70 11.21
N ASN A 528 -15.86 -28.22 10.18
CA ASN A 528 -15.97 -27.50 8.92
C ASN A 528 -16.97 -26.33 9.00
N SER A 529 -17.09 -25.57 7.91
CA SER A 529 -18.05 -24.46 7.77
C SER A 529 -19.53 -24.83 7.87
N ARG A 530 -19.86 -26.13 7.99
CA ARG A 530 -21.22 -26.64 8.23
C ARG A 530 -21.42 -27.17 9.67
N GLY A 531 -20.43 -26.98 10.54
CA GLY A 531 -20.49 -27.40 11.94
C GLY A 531 -20.26 -28.90 12.16
N GLN A 532 -19.80 -29.65 11.14
CA GLN A 532 -19.49 -31.07 11.28
C GLN A 532 -18.08 -31.23 11.87
N LEU A 533 -17.93 -32.10 12.87
CA LEU A 533 -16.62 -32.43 13.43
C LEU A 533 -15.78 -33.19 12.39
N ILE A 534 -14.60 -32.66 12.05
CA ILE A 534 -13.74 -33.21 10.98
C ILE A 534 -12.39 -33.75 11.47
N ARG A 535 -12.08 -33.58 12.75
CA ARG A 535 -10.90 -34.17 13.41
C ARG A 535 -11.26 -34.70 14.79
N PRO A 536 -10.55 -35.71 15.32
CA PRO A 536 -10.72 -36.16 16.69
C PRO A 536 -10.50 -35.01 17.68
N GLU A 537 -11.25 -35.05 18.80
CA GLU A 537 -10.99 -34.14 19.92
C GLU A 537 -9.61 -34.41 20.53
N PHE A 538 -8.91 -33.35 20.93
CA PHE A 538 -7.69 -33.44 21.72
C PHE A 538 -7.72 -32.48 22.91
N ALA A 539 -6.88 -32.74 23.90
CA ALA A 539 -6.67 -31.86 25.04
C ALA A 539 -5.37 -31.07 24.86
N ALA A 540 -5.45 -29.75 24.89
CA ALA A 540 -4.28 -28.87 24.73
C ALA A 540 -3.38 -28.84 25.98
N TYR A 541 -3.86 -29.31 27.12
CA TYR A 541 -3.14 -29.37 28.40
C TYR A 541 -3.42 -30.70 29.12
N ASP A 542 -2.75 -30.91 30.25
CA ASP A 542 -3.02 -32.06 31.12
C ASP A 542 -4.52 -32.18 31.41
N PRO A 543 -5.16 -33.36 31.22
CA PRO A 543 -6.59 -33.54 31.43
C PRO A 543 -7.09 -33.20 32.84
N ARG A 544 -6.20 -33.13 33.84
CA ARG A 544 -6.52 -32.70 35.21
C ARG A 544 -6.67 -31.18 35.33
N PHE A 545 -6.09 -30.41 34.40
CA PHE A 545 -6.32 -28.98 34.34
C PHE A 545 -7.74 -28.71 33.86
N GLN A 546 -8.54 -27.99 34.66
CA GLN A 546 -9.96 -27.77 34.39
C GLN A 546 -10.31 -26.33 34.00
N GLY A 547 -9.34 -25.44 33.84
CA GLY A 547 -9.56 -23.99 33.72
C GLY A 547 -10.03 -23.48 32.36
N GLY A 548 -10.30 -24.37 31.40
CA GLY A 548 -10.65 -23.96 30.04
C GLY A 548 -9.45 -23.45 29.24
N ALA A 549 -9.73 -22.86 28.07
CA ALA A 549 -8.73 -22.30 27.18
C ALA A 549 -9.26 -21.09 26.39
N SER A 550 -8.32 -20.29 25.89
CA SER A 550 -8.53 -19.29 24.83
C SER A 550 -7.92 -19.83 23.53
N VAL A 551 -8.51 -19.51 22.39
CA VAL A 551 -8.10 -20.04 21.08
C VAL A 551 -8.00 -18.93 20.03
N ALA A 552 -7.02 -19.05 19.15
CA ALA A 552 -6.89 -18.25 17.94
C ALA A 552 -6.37 -19.14 16.79
N VAL A 553 -6.55 -18.68 15.56
CA VAL A 553 -6.00 -19.32 14.36
C VAL A 553 -5.30 -18.26 13.51
N GLY A 554 -4.10 -18.57 13.01
CA GLY A 554 -3.34 -17.71 12.09
C GLY A 554 -2.16 -18.47 11.49
N ASP A 555 -1.73 -18.09 10.28
CA ASP A 555 -0.58 -18.68 9.58
C ASP A 555 0.73 -18.13 10.18
N LEU A 556 1.32 -18.84 11.13
CA LEU A 556 2.45 -18.35 11.93
C LEU A 556 3.80 -18.58 11.24
N ASP A 557 3.88 -19.50 10.29
CA ASP A 557 5.12 -19.86 9.60
C ASP A 557 5.19 -19.42 8.12
N GLY A 558 4.07 -18.97 7.55
CA GLY A 558 3.92 -18.42 6.21
C GLY A 558 3.75 -19.50 5.14
N ASP A 559 3.25 -20.69 5.50
CA ASP A 559 3.05 -21.81 4.57
C ASP A 559 1.67 -21.81 3.88
N GLY A 560 0.79 -20.87 4.26
CA GLY A 560 -0.57 -20.73 3.76
C GLY A 560 -1.62 -21.54 4.53
N GLN A 561 -1.23 -22.29 5.56
CA GLN A 561 -2.12 -22.99 6.49
C GLN A 561 -2.05 -22.33 7.87
N GLY A 562 -3.19 -22.22 8.53
CA GLY A 562 -3.30 -21.67 9.87
C GLY A 562 -2.89 -22.66 10.95
N GLU A 563 -2.14 -22.17 11.93
CA GLU A 563 -1.91 -22.86 13.20
C GLU A 563 -2.97 -22.51 14.25
N ILE A 564 -3.25 -23.48 15.12
CA ILE A 564 -4.13 -23.32 16.27
C ILE A 564 -3.30 -22.88 17.48
N VAL A 565 -3.52 -21.65 17.94
CA VAL A 565 -2.89 -21.08 19.13
C VAL A 565 -3.81 -21.25 20.34
N ILE A 566 -3.30 -21.85 21.41
CA ILE A 566 -4.07 -22.15 22.63
C ILE A 566 -3.43 -21.52 23.86
N GLY A 567 -4.18 -20.62 24.51
CA GLY A 567 -3.85 -20.06 25.82
C GLY A 567 -4.53 -20.83 26.96
N ALA A 568 -3.79 -21.16 28.02
CA ALA A 568 -4.39 -21.77 29.21
C ALA A 568 -5.33 -20.78 29.93
N GLY A 569 -6.52 -21.23 30.32
CA GLY A 569 -7.47 -20.43 31.10
C GLY A 569 -7.11 -20.30 32.59
N PRO A 570 -8.00 -19.68 33.40
CA PRO A 570 -7.77 -19.43 34.83
C PRO A 570 -7.45 -20.70 35.64
N GLY A 571 -6.56 -20.58 36.63
CA GLY A 571 -6.00 -21.70 37.39
C GLY A 571 -4.76 -22.33 36.74
N GLY A 572 -4.55 -22.09 35.44
CA GLY A 572 -3.32 -22.42 34.71
C GLY A 572 -2.33 -21.25 34.74
N GLY A 573 -1.07 -21.51 34.38
CA GLY A 573 -0.10 -20.45 34.09
C GLY A 573 -0.46 -19.69 32.80
N PRO A 574 0.17 -18.54 32.50
CA PRO A 574 -0.01 -17.82 31.24
C PRO A 574 0.71 -18.52 30.07
N HIS A 575 0.45 -19.81 29.92
CA HIS A 575 1.13 -20.69 28.96
C HIS A 575 0.37 -20.67 27.63
N VAL A 576 1.11 -20.54 26.54
CA VAL A 576 0.62 -20.56 25.16
C VAL A 576 1.24 -21.75 24.46
N ARG A 577 0.44 -22.55 23.76
CA ARG A 577 0.91 -23.68 22.91
C ARG A 577 0.36 -23.52 21.49
N VAL A 578 1.06 -24.10 20.52
CA VAL A 578 0.68 -24.03 19.10
C VAL A 578 0.54 -25.43 18.54
N PHE A 579 -0.53 -25.68 17.79
CA PHE A 579 -0.84 -26.94 17.13
C PHE A 579 -1.07 -26.71 15.63
N ASP A 580 -0.82 -27.73 14.81
CA ASP A 580 -1.22 -27.71 13.40
C ASP A 580 -2.74 -27.93 13.23
N GLY A 581 -3.24 -27.84 12.00
CA GLY A 581 -4.64 -28.11 11.64
C GLY A 581 -5.13 -29.54 11.93
N ASN A 582 -4.23 -30.47 12.24
CA ASN A 582 -4.56 -31.84 12.64
C ASN A 582 -4.53 -32.05 14.17
N GLY A 583 -4.19 -31.02 14.94
CA GLY A 583 -4.06 -31.07 16.40
C GLY A 583 -2.73 -31.62 16.89
N ASN A 584 -1.71 -31.76 16.03
CA ASN A 584 -0.36 -32.11 16.45
C ASN A 584 0.35 -30.89 17.02
N LEU A 585 1.14 -31.09 18.07
CA LEU A 585 1.89 -30.03 18.71
C LEU A 585 3.02 -29.52 17.81
N LYS A 586 2.95 -28.25 17.37
CA LYS A 586 4.05 -27.56 16.65
C LYS A 586 5.00 -26.85 17.62
N LEU A 587 4.46 -26.14 18.63
CA LEU A 587 5.25 -25.45 19.65
C LEU A 587 4.87 -25.95 21.05
N SER A 588 5.84 -26.49 21.78
CA SER A 588 5.65 -26.99 23.15
C SER A 588 5.10 -25.94 24.11
N GLY A 589 5.39 -24.68 23.81
CA GLY A 589 4.80 -23.50 24.40
C GLY A 589 5.79 -22.60 25.12
N PHE A 590 5.31 -21.42 25.50
CA PHE A 590 6.04 -20.41 26.27
C PHE A 590 5.11 -19.73 27.27
N PHE A 591 5.68 -19.09 28.30
CA PHE A 591 4.92 -18.29 29.26
C PHE A 591 4.92 -16.82 28.83
N ALA A 592 3.75 -16.27 28.51
CA ALA A 592 3.60 -14.90 28.04
C ALA A 592 3.83 -13.86 29.15
N TYR A 593 3.63 -14.23 30.42
CA TYR A 593 3.82 -13.42 31.62
C TYR A 593 4.55 -14.21 32.71
N ASP A 594 4.63 -13.70 33.95
CA ASP A 594 5.28 -14.40 35.08
C ASP A 594 4.74 -15.84 35.17
N PRO A 595 5.59 -16.89 35.11
CA PRO A 595 5.16 -18.28 35.17
C PRO A 595 4.40 -18.67 36.45
N ARG A 596 4.43 -17.84 37.51
CA ARG A 596 3.66 -18.01 38.75
C ARG A 596 2.28 -17.35 38.70
N PHE A 597 2.01 -16.51 37.71
CA PHE A 597 0.68 -15.96 37.49
C PHE A 597 -0.31 -17.08 37.18
N ARG A 598 -1.53 -17.02 37.73
CA ARG A 598 -2.54 -18.09 37.60
C ARG A 598 -3.86 -17.62 36.99
N GLY A 599 -3.88 -16.41 36.43
CA GLY A 599 -5.05 -15.90 35.70
C GLY A 599 -5.22 -16.51 34.31
N GLY A 600 -4.24 -17.29 33.83
CA GLY A 600 -4.20 -17.77 32.46
C GLY A 600 -3.80 -16.67 31.46
N VAL A 601 -4.07 -16.91 30.19
CA VAL A 601 -3.74 -16.02 29.06
C VAL A 601 -4.82 -16.09 27.98
N ARG A 602 -5.17 -14.92 27.43
CA ARG A 602 -6.00 -14.75 26.24
C ARG A 602 -5.10 -14.67 25.02
N VAL A 603 -5.51 -15.25 23.90
CA VAL A 603 -4.72 -15.29 22.67
C VAL A 603 -5.52 -14.79 21.47
N ALA A 604 -4.84 -14.10 20.57
CA ALA A 604 -5.28 -13.77 19.22
C ALA A 604 -4.09 -13.94 18.26
N ALA A 605 -4.35 -14.03 16.96
CA ALA A 605 -3.30 -14.14 15.95
C ALA A 605 -3.67 -13.35 14.69
N GLY A 606 -2.69 -12.70 14.08
CA GLY A 606 -2.83 -11.92 12.84
C GLY A 606 -1.49 -11.32 12.42
N ASP A 607 -1.32 -11.02 11.14
CA ASP A 607 -0.09 -10.39 10.62
C ASP A 607 -0.06 -8.90 11.03
N LEU A 608 0.74 -8.56 12.04
CA LEU A 608 0.78 -7.22 12.64
C LEU A 608 1.94 -6.38 12.09
N ASN A 609 2.83 -6.99 11.31
CA ASN A 609 4.05 -6.36 10.82
C ASN A 609 4.12 -6.29 9.27
N GLY A 610 3.19 -6.95 8.57
CA GLY A 610 3.06 -6.97 7.11
C GLY A 610 4.01 -7.93 6.40
N ASP A 611 4.63 -8.89 7.09
CA ASP A 611 5.56 -9.86 6.49
C ASP A 611 4.87 -11.11 5.91
N GLY A 612 3.54 -11.16 5.99
CA GLY A 612 2.72 -12.28 5.52
C GLY A 612 2.61 -13.42 6.55
N LYS A 613 3.17 -13.28 7.75
CA LYS A 613 3.05 -14.24 8.85
C LYS A 613 2.29 -13.63 10.00
N ALA A 614 1.47 -14.43 10.65
CA ALA A 614 0.76 -14.01 11.83
C ALA A 614 1.68 -13.97 13.06
N GLU A 615 1.57 -12.88 13.81
CA GLU A 615 2.04 -12.78 15.19
C GLU A 615 1.02 -13.38 16.16
N ILE A 616 1.49 -13.72 17.36
CA ILE A 616 0.67 -14.11 18.50
C ILE A 616 0.50 -12.90 19.42
N VAL A 617 -0.75 -12.44 19.58
CA VAL A 617 -1.13 -11.44 20.58
C VAL A 617 -1.61 -12.15 21.83
N THR A 618 -1.14 -11.69 22.99
CA THR A 618 -1.57 -12.21 24.28
C THR A 618 -2.12 -11.11 25.17
N GLY A 619 -3.16 -11.44 25.93
CA GLY A 619 -3.72 -10.62 27.01
C GLY A 619 -3.65 -11.37 28.33
N ALA A 620 -3.25 -10.68 29.41
CA ALA A 620 -3.26 -11.31 30.73
C ALA A 620 -4.70 -11.59 31.17
N GLY A 621 -4.96 -12.79 31.72
CA GLY A 621 -6.27 -13.14 32.27
C GLY A 621 -6.59 -12.46 33.61
N PRO A 622 -7.67 -12.89 34.29
CA PRO A 622 -8.11 -12.30 35.57
C PRO A 622 -7.02 -12.28 36.65
N GLY A 623 -6.94 -11.18 37.40
CA GLY A 623 -5.90 -10.92 38.40
C GLY A 623 -4.64 -10.26 37.83
N GLY A 624 -4.47 -10.26 36.51
CA GLY A 624 -3.42 -9.53 35.79
C GLY A 624 -3.87 -8.12 35.41
N GLY A 625 -2.90 -7.23 35.13
CA GLY A 625 -3.21 -5.95 34.50
C GLY A 625 -3.69 -6.11 33.05
N PRO A 626 -4.24 -5.06 32.42
CA PRO A 626 -4.67 -5.08 31.02
C PRO A 626 -3.45 -5.02 30.07
N HIS A 627 -2.48 -5.89 30.31
CA HIS A 627 -1.20 -5.94 29.63
C HIS A 627 -1.34 -6.80 28.39
N VAL A 628 -1.12 -6.21 27.22
CA VAL A 628 -1.05 -6.89 25.93
C VAL A 628 0.42 -7.10 25.58
N ARG A 629 0.76 -8.28 25.05
CA ARG A 629 2.10 -8.58 24.53
C ARG A 629 2.01 -9.29 23.20
N VAL A 630 2.92 -8.94 22.30
CA VAL A 630 3.02 -9.52 20.96
C VAL A 630 4.26 -10.40 20.87
N PHE A 631 4.13 -11.55 20.23
CA PHE A 631 5.19 -12.51 19.98
C PHE A 631 5.20 -12.93 18.50
N ASP A 632 6.36 -13.29 17.97
CA ASP A 632 6.42 -13.97 16.67
C ASP A 632 5.81 -15.38 16.74
N GLY A 633 5.65 -16.04 15.59
CA GLY A 633 5.15 -17.42 15.51
C GLY A 633 5.99 -18.46 16.30
N GLY A 634 7.25 -18.13 16.60
CA GLY A 634 8.14 -18.93 17.44
C GLY A 634 8.03 -18.65 18.95
N GLY A 635 7.17 -17.72 19.37
CA GLY A 635 6.99 -17.31 20.76
C GLY A 635 8.05 -16.34 21.29
N ARG A 636 8.77 -15.64 20.42
CA ARG A 636 9.75 -14.61 20.83
C ARG A 636 9.05 -13.26 20.99
N PRO A 637 9.26 -12.54 22.10
CA PRO A 637 8.58 -11.27 22.35
C PRO A 637 9.02 -10.19 21.36
N GLN A 638 8.05 -9.44 20.84
CA GLN A 638 8.26 -8.30 19.94
C GLN A 638 7.91 -6.98 20.64
N SER A 639 6.73 -6.90 21.28
CA SER A 639 6.26 -5.68 21.94
C SER A 639 5.36 -5.95 23.15
N GLY A 640 5.04 -4.91 23.93
CA GLY A 640 4.05 -5.00 25.00
C GLY A 640 3.66 -3.66 25.60
N PHE A 641 2.39 -3.52 25.98
CA PHE A 641 1.79 -2.28 26.47
C PHE A 641 0.57 -2.54 27.35
N PHE A 642 0.14 -1.54 28.12
CA PHE A 642 -1.13 -1.60 28.85
C PHE A 642 -2.24 -0.96 28.01
N ALA A 643 -3.24 -1.75 27.64
CA ALA A 643 -4.34 -1.31 26.78
C ALA A 643 -5.42 -0.51 27.52
N PHE A 644 -5.46 -0.57 28.85
CA PHE A 644 -6.35 0.19 29.73
C PHE A 644 -5.55 0.66 30.96
N GLU A 645 -6.21 1.23 31.97
CA GLU A 645 -5.51 1.67 33.19
C GLU A 645 -4.68 0.54 33.82
N SER A 646 -3.37 0.80 33.98
CA SER A 646 -2.38 -0.21 34.37
C SER A 646 -2.58 -0.75 35.80
N THR A 647 -3.35 -0.06 36.63
CA THR A 647 -3.74 -0.47 37.99
C THR A 647 -4.92 -1.44 38.00
N GLY A 648 -5.68 -1.55 36.90
CA GLY A 648 -6.76 -2.52 36.75
C GLY A 648 -6.24 -3.95 36.91
N ARG A 649 -7.09 -4.86 37.41
CA ARG A 649 -6.73 -6.28 37.63
C ARG A 649 -7.73 -7.26 37.00
N GLY A 650 -8.58 -6.76 36.08
CA GLY A 650 -9.55 -7.57 35.34
C GLY A 650 -8.94 -8.39 34.20
N GLY A 651 -7.66 -8.19 33.88
CA GLY A 651 -7.04 -8.69 32.66
C GLY A 651 -7.45 -7.89 31.42
N VAL A 652 -7.27 -8.50 30.25
CA VAL A 652 -7.70 -7.94 28.95
C VAL A 652 -7.99 -9.07 27.98
N GLU A 653 -9.13 -8.99 27.29
CA GLU A 653 -9.41 -9.84 26.14
C GLU A 653 -8.75 -9.22 24.89
N VAL A 654 -8.21 -10.06 24.01
CA VAL A 654 -7.45 -9.61 22.84
C VAL A 654 -8.04 -10.16 21.55
N GLY A 655 -7.90 -9.39 20.47
CA GLY A 655 -8.21 -9.77 19.10
C GLY A 655 -7.13 -9.24 18.17
N ALA A 656 -7.08 -9.77 16.95
CA ALA A 656 -6.26 -9.25 15.88
C ALA A 656 -7.10 -9.28 14.59
N ALA A 657 -7.19 -8.15 13.90
CA ALA A 657 -7.89 -8.04 12.63
C ALA A 657 -7.45 -6.78 11.90
N ASP A 658 -7.42 -6.85 10.58
CA ASP A 658 -7.29 -5.69 9.70
C ASP A 658 -8.57 -4.84 9.78
N THR A 659 -8.50 -3.72 10.51
CA THR A 659 -9.65 -2.83 10.74
C THR A 659 -9.65 -1.60 9.84
N ASN A 660 -8.57 -1.36 9.10
CA ASN A 660 -8.42 -0.21 8.22
C ASN A 660 -8.34 -0.62 6.72
N GLY A 661 -8.18 -1.90 6.41
CA GLY A 661 -8.10 -2.46 5.07
C GLY A 661 -6.69 -2.40 4.45
N ASP A 662 -5.64 -2.18 5.24
CA ASP A 662 -4.26 -2.03 4.77
C ASP A 662 -3.51 -3.38 4.64
N GLY A 663 -4.19 -4.49 4.97
CA GLY A 663 -3.67 -5.85 5.00
C GLY A 663 -2.77 -6.18 6.17
N ILE A 664 -2.49 -5.21 7.04
CA ILE A 664 -1.85 -5.38 8.33
C ILE A 664 -2.96 -5.41 9.37
N SER A 665 -2.92 -6.39 10.25
CA SER A 665 -3.86 -6.49 11.35
C SER A 665 -3.53 -5.47 12.43
N GLU A 666 -4.57 -4.87 13.01
CA GLU A 666 -4.45 -4.16 14.27
C GLU A 666 -4.63 -5.09 15.47
N VAL A 667 -3.99 -4.71 16.57
CA VAL A 667 -4.22 -5.29 17.89
C VAL A 667 -5.48 -4.68 18.49
N LEU A 668 -6.45 -5.54 18.80
CA LEU A 668 -7.69 -5.16 19.46
C LEU A 668 -7.62 -5.57 20.94
N ALA A 669 -7.96 -4.64 21.82
CA ALA A 669 -8.09 -4.91 23.24
C ALA A 669 -9.50 -4.56 23.71
N PHE A 670 -10.16 -5.51 24.36
CA PHE A 670 -11.54 -5.35 24.81
C PHE A 670 -11.62 -5.18 26.33
N SER A 671 -12.57 -4.36 26.77
CA SER A 671 -12.90 -4.25 28.20
C SER A 671 -13.41 -5.60 28.72
N SER A 672 -13.02 -5.95 29.95
CA SER A 672 -13.57 -7.10 30.65
C SER A 672 -15.04 -6.89 31.03
N ASP A 673 -15.41 -5.63 31.27
CA ASP A 673 -16.78 -5.22 31.57
C ASP A 673 -17.59 -5.11 30.27
N VAL A 674 -18.84 -5.58 30.34
CA VAL A 674 -19.77 -5.59 29.23
C VAL A 674 -20.93 -4.67 29.57
N PHE A 675 -21.22 -3.70 28.71
CA PHE A 675 -22.42 -2.90 28.82
C PHE A 675 -23.64 -3.77 28.58
N THR A 676 -24.50 -3.85 29.59
CA THR A 676 -25.79 -4.53 29.48
C THR A 676 -26.87 -3.48 29.27
N VAL A 677 -27.44 -3.41 28.08
CA VAL A 677 -28.72 -2.71 27.88
C VAL A 677 -29.80 -3.72 28.20
N THR A 678 -30.34 -3.68 29.41
CA THR A 678 -31.60 -4.38 29.72
C THR A 678 -32.72 -3.75 28.90
N PRO A 679 -33.63 -4.55 28.29
CA PRO A 679 -34.77 -4.06 27.53
C PRO A 679 -35.63 -3.04 28.29
#